data_AF-A0A7K3VXQ9-F1
#
_entry.id   AF-A0A7K3VXQ9-F1
#
_cell.length_a   1.000
_cell.length_b   1.000
_cell.length_c   1.000
_cell.angle_alpha   90.00
_cell.angle_beta   90.00
_cell.angle_gamma   90.00
#
_symmetry.space_group_name_H-M   'P 1'
#
loop_
_entity.id
_entity.type
_entity.pdbx_description
1 polymer ?
#
loop_
_entity_poly.entity_id
_entity_poly.type
_entity_poly.pdbx_seq_one_letter_code
_entity_poly.pdbx_strand_id
1 'polypeptide(L)'
;MPQSPSQQDETARLDAEILSDDTRPVPRDRGPVGPEGSGPAVPPAPAGPAPAPADVPADDPPAPRADDPAVAGIPAPGVAADPADEGETQDIRFAPGEEPGRLPPPTADDAGSTTALLPRDQPTPVPAEHTDPSAGSSLPDGGGPGGPPDAGSPRPARPWWRRPAVLAPVAAVGVLAAAYGVDLLVAGDDVPRNTVVAGIDVGGLSPAAAAERLESDLAPRVTADHVVVADDVEGTLSPATAGITLDVDSTVESAGDQPLNPWTRLVSLFTEREIDPVITGEDTALAAQIDTIAEQVDRAPVDATITIEGTTAQVVAPEDGRTLDREGAADAVTAALASGGDPTTPIDLPVDVTEVSVDAAEAERVLAGTVTPGLAAPVTVVSQDGATSVEVPETAIGASLTFTPQEDGTLAVAVDPAALQEAMGDDFAAFGTPAEDARFELSGGAVTVVPSVDGTGVDPAALAGQLLEVLPAAAPRTVTAQLGPVEAEFSTADAEALGIREQISTFTTNFTSAASGTNIRVGAAEIDGALVRPGETFSLNDYTGPRGTAQGYVEAGVINNGQFTTAVGGGMSQVATTLFNAVFFAGLEDVFHKPHSYYISRYPAGREATVYYDSIDLAFRNDSDTGVYIDTQWTPSSLTVSFYGTKRYDIESISSNRFNLRQPVVQEKPDDGSCSPQGGSTGFDITVTRVFKDPQNGAEVRREDFRTRYAAEPVIRCVPPAAPAAPEGTAPVPG
;
A
#
# COMPACT_ATOMS: atom_id res chain seq x y z
N MET A 1 -18.69 -11.38 32.71
CA MET A 1 -18.30 -11.63 31.30
C MET A 1 -18.31 -10.27 30.62
N PRO A 2 -17.25 -9.90 29.87
CA PRO A 2 -17.20 -8.61 29.18
C PRO A 2 -18.14 -8.61 27.96
N GLN A 3 -18.52 -7.42 27.52
CA GLN A 3 -18.93 -7.17 26.14
C GLN A 3 -17.79 -6.42 25.46
N SER A 4 -17.43 -6.82 24.25
CA SER A 4 -16.33 -6.20 23.50
C SER A 4 -16.69 -4.80 23.03
N PRO A 5 -15.73 -3.84 23.01
CA PRO A 5 -15.86 -2.63 22.21
C PRO A 5 -16.01 -2.95 20.72
N SER A 6 -16.72 -2.09 19.98
CA SER A 6 -16.95 -2.21 18.54
C SER A 6 -15.80 -1.62 17.72
N GLN A 7 -15.45 -2.25 16.60
CA GLN A 7 -14.48 -1.76 15.61
C GLN A 7 -15.02 -0.54 14.83
N GLN A 8 -15.02 0.65 15.43
CA GLN A 8 -15.43 1.91 14.77
C GLN A 8 -14.57 3.13 15.17
N ASP A 9 -13.33 2.91 15.63
CA ASP A 9 -12.43 3.96 16.15
C ASP A 9 -11.00 3.83 15.58
N GLU A 10 -10.85 3.20 14.40
CA GLU A 10 -9.53 2.91 13.79
C GLU A 10 -9.25 3.71 12.49
N THR A 11 -10.21 4.49 11.99
CA THR A 11 -10.05 5.37 10.81
C THR A 11 -9.73 6.81 11.22
N ALA A 12 -8.65 6.97 12.00
CA ALA A 12 -8.05 8.26 12.34
C ALA A 12 -6.50 8.21 12.37
N ARG A 13 -5.89 7.13 11.85
CA ARG A 13 -4.47 7.15 11.50
C ARG A 13 -4.30 8.03 10.27
N LEU A 14 -3.56 9.12 10.42
CA LEU A 14 -2.94 9.79 9.29
C LEU A 14 -1.77 8.92 8.85
N ASP A 15 -1.76 8.50 7.59
CA ASP A 15 -0.58 7.88 6.97
C ASP A 15 0.46 8.98 6.72
N ALA A 16 1.13 9.40 7.79
CA ALA A 16 2.37 10.14 7.69
C ALA A 16 3.45 9.16 7.19
N GLU A 17 4.03 9.46 6.03
CA GLU A 17 5.25 8.78 5.59
C GLU A 17 6.31 8.92 6.68
N ILE A 18 7.08 7.85 6.89
CA ILE A 18 7.99 7.73 8.03
C ILE A 18 8.98 8.90 8.02
N LEU A 19 8.95 9.73 9.08
CA LEU A 19 10.02 10.68 9.40
C LEU A 19 11.35 9.92 9.39
N SER A 20 12.20 10.18 8.41
CA SER A 20 13.49 9.49 8.31
C SER A 20 14.38 9.86 9.50
N ASP A 21 15.09 8.87 10.06
CA ASP A 21 15.84 9.04 11.30
C ASP A 21 16.97 10.06 11.14
N ASP A 22 17.49 10.19 9.92
CA ASP A 22 18.40 11.22 9.38
C ASP A 22 17.87 12.68 9.48
N THR A 23 16.66 12.92 10.01
CA THR A 23 16.21 14.25 10.44
C THR A 23 16.47 14.56 11.93
N ARG A 24 16.81 13.56 12.76
CA ARG A 24 17.01 13.73 14.20
C ARG A 24 18.40 14.30 14.52
N PRO A 25 18.52 15.51 15.09
CA PRO A 25 19.81 16.09 15.45
C PRO A 25 20.41 15.37 16.66
N VAL A 26 21.72 15.12 16.61
CA VAL A 26 22.51 14.75 17.80
C VAL A 26 22.31 15.86 18.87
N PRO A 27 21.84 15.55 20.09
CA PRO A 27 21.48 16.57 21.07
C PRO A 27 22.60 17.57 21.37
N ARG A 28 22.39 18.82 20.95
CA ARG A 28 23.32 19.92 21.19
C ARG A 28 23.18 20.37 22.64
N ASP A 29 24.24 20.25 23.46
CA ASP A 29 24.24 20.69 24.87
C ASP A 29 24.32 22.23 25.00
N ARG A 30 23.33 22.91 24.42
CA ARG A 30 23.05 24.32 24.60
C ARG A 30 22.32 24.52 25.93
N GLY A 31 23.12 24.46 27.00
CA GLY A 31 22.70 24.88 28.34
C GLY A 31 22.19 26.33 28.37
N PRO A 32 21.56 26.76 29.47
CA PRO A 32 20.77 28.00 29.51
C PRO A 32 21.65 29.22 29.26
N VAL A 33 21.43 29.89 28.13
CA VAL A 33 22.19 31.08 27.72
C VAL A 33 21.85 32.23 28.67
N GLY A 34 22.81 32.59 29.53
CA GLY A 34 22.60 33.52 30.63
C GLY A 34 22.43 34.98 30.20
N PRO A 35 21.74 35.82 30.99
CA PRO A 35 21.59 37.24 30.70
C PRO A 35 22.92 38.00 30.90
N GLU A 36 23.23 38.94 30.02
CA GLU A 36 24.41 39.78 30.17
C GLU A 36 24.32 40.73 31.38
N GLY A 37 25.42 40.86 32.13
CA GLY A 37 25.67 42.05 32.95
C GLY A 37 25.37 41.95 34.46
N SER A 38 26.16 41.17 35.20
CA SER A 38 26.40 41.42 36.64
C SER A 38 27.76 40.88 37.09
N GLY A 39 28.63 41.77 37.60
CA GLY A 39 29.96 41.41 38.08
C GLY A 39 29.96 40.63 39.40
N PRO A 40 31.07 39.94 39.74
CA PRO A 40 31.11 38.99 40.86
C PRO A 40 30.97 39.68 42.23
N ALA A 41 30.06 39.16 43.05
CA ALA A 41 29.84 39.63 44.42
C ALA A 41 30.95 39.16 45.37
N VAL A 42 31.55 40.11 46.12
CA VAL A 42 32.52 39.85 47.19
C VAL A 42 31.86 40.20 48.54
N PRO A 43 31.97 39.36 49.59
CA PRO A 43 31.21 39.55 50.82
C PRO A 43 31.69 40.74 51.68
N PRO A 44 30.80 41.37 52.48
CA PRO A 44 31.06 42.66 53.12
C PRO A 44 31.74 42.57 54.51
N ALA A 45 32.59 43.56 54.80
CA ALA A 45 33.08 43.93 56.13
C ALA A 45 33.24 45.49 56.21
N PRO A 46 33.20 46.12 57.41
CA PRO A 46 32.49 47.40 57.51
C PRO A 46 33.32 48.70 57.57
N ALA A 47 32.69 49.75 57.01
CA ALA A 47 32.63 51.16 57.45
C ALA A 47 33.92 52.00 57.62
N GLY A 48 34.06 53.02 56.73
CA GLY A 48 34.83 54.25 56.93
C GLY A 48 34.09 55.44 56.27
N PRO A 49 34.21 56.69 56.77
CA PRO A 49 33.30 57.79 56.41
C PRO A 49 33.67 58.54 55.11
N ALA A 50 32.66 59.15 54.48
CA ALA A 50 32.79 59.92 53.25
C ALA A 50 33.09 61.43 53.48
N PRO A 51 33.77 62.11 52.53
CA PRO A 51 33.71 63.56 52.33
C PRO A 51 32.66 63.98 51.28
N ALA A 52 32.40 65.29 51.18
CA ALA A 52 31.27 65.90 50.46
C ALA A 52 31.62 66.35 49.01
N PRO A 53 30.62 66.74 48.16
CA PRO A 53 30.79 66.95 46.71
C PRO A 53 31.13 68.41 46.32
N ALA A 54 31.23 68.67 45.01
CA ALA A 54 31.39 70.01 44.42
C ALA A 54 30.47 70.24 43.20
N ASP A 55 29.56 71.21 43.36
CA ASP A 55 28.88 72.12 42.43
C ASP A 55 28.89 71.83 40.90
N VAL A 56 27.74 71.65 40.22
CA VAL A 56 26.66 72.65 39.91
C VAL A 56 27.22 73.82 39.06
N PRO A 57 26.75 74.02 37.80
CA PRO A 57 25.41 74.58 37.57
C PRO A 57 24.58 73.95 36.42
N ALA A 58 23.30 74.37 36.37
CA ALA A 58 22.30 74.00 35.38
C ALA A 58 21.87 75.22 34.54
N ASP A 59 21.14 74.98 33.46
CA ASP A 59 20.37 75.99 32.71
C ASP A 59 19.02 75.38 32.25
N ASP A 60 17.98 76.21 32.11
CA ASP A 60 16.57 75.80 31.98
C ASP A 60 16.03 75.92 30.51
N PRO A 61 14.82 75.39 30.18
CA PRO A 61 14.46 75.02 28.80
C PRO A 61 13.64 76.07 28.01
N PRO A 62 13.52 75.89 26.68
CA PRO A 62 12.45 76.45 25.86
C PRO A 62 11.41 75.39 25.41
N ALA A 63 10.16 75.84 25.21
CA ALA A 63 9.05 75.03 24.68
C ALA A 63 8.63 75.53 23.25
N PRO A 64 7.45 75.19 22.66
CA PRO A 64 7.44 74.38 21.45
C PRO A 64 6.93 75.10 20.18
N ARG A 65 7.12 74.43 19.03
CA ARG A 65 6.39 74.62 17.75
C ARG A 65 6.14 73.21 17.16
N ALA A 66 4.97 72.80 16.67
CA ALA A 66 3.90 73.46 15.89
C ALA A 66 4.23 73.63 14.40
N ASP A 67 3.74 72.70 13.58
CA ASP A 67 3.24 72.89 12.21
C ASP A 67 2.35 71.68 11.84
N ASP A 68 1.11 71.92 11.43
CA ASP A 68 0.10 70.90 11.07
C ASP A 68 -1.01 71.52 10.19
N PRO A 69 -1.19 71.10 8.91
CA PRO A 69 -2.17 71.69 8.00
C PRO A 69 -3.44 70.82 7.84
N ALA A 70 -4.50 71.17 8.57
CA ALA A 70 -5.83 70.56 8.43
C ALA A 70 -6.69 71.22 7.31
N VAL A 71 -7.96 70.78 7.22
CA VAL A 71 -9.10 71.31 6.42
C VAL A 71 -9.25 70.73 5.00
N ALA A 72 -10.42 70.24 4.55
CA ALA A 72 -11.66 69.74 5.19
C ALA A 72 -12.59 69.14 4.12
N GLY A 73 -13.68 68.44 4.52
CA GLY A 73 -14.92 68.39 3.74
C GLY A 73 -15.62 67.02 3.65
N ILE A 74 -16.72 66.85 4.40
CA ILE A 74 -17.69 65.75 4.19
C ILE A 74 -18.76 66.21 3.19
N PRO A 75 -19.50 65.30 2.51
CA PRO A 75 -20.83 64.98 3.05
C PRO A 75 -21.22 63.49 2.96
N ALA A 76 -22.01 63.02 3.92
CA ALA A 76 -22.83 61.82 3.76
C ALA A 76 -24.08 62.15 2.91
N PRO A 77 -24.69 61.15 2.24
CA PRO A 77 -25.98 60.66 2.79
C PRO A 77 -26.26 59.17 2.52
N GLY A 78 -27.33 58.66 3.16
CA GLY A 78 -28.08 57.49 2.66
C GLY A 78 -28.11 56.30 3.62
N VAL A 79 -29.23 56.12 4.33
CA VAL A 79 -29.59 54.86 4.99
C VAL A 79 -30.58 54.10 4.11
N ALA A 80 -30.27 52.83 3.84
CA ALA A 80 -31.22 51.79 3.44
C ALA A 80 -30.87 50.53 4.27
N ALA A 81 -31.86 49.67 4.54
CA ALA A 81 -31.70 48.56 5.48
C ALA A 81 -32.23 47.24 4.93
N ASP A 82 -31.47 46.17 5.21
CA ASP A 82 -31.80 44.75 5.13
C ASP A 82 -32.22 44.15 3.76
N PRO A 83 -32.14 42.80 3.60
CA PRO A 83 -31.69 41.80 4.59
C PRO A 83 -30.33 41.16 4.26
N ALA A 84 -29.89 40.27 5.15
CA ALA A 84 -28.72 39.41 4.96
C ALA A 84 -28.95 38.33 3.87
N ASP A 85 -27.85 37.83 3.34
CA ASP A 85 -27.74 36.59 2.55
C ASP A 85 -26.58 35.75 3.13
N GLU A 86 -26.59 34.43 2.94
CA GLU A 86 -25.92 33.51 3.86
C GLU A 86 -24.48 33.12 3.42
N GLY A 87 -23.50 33.43 4.28
CA GLY A 87 -22.12 32.96 4.15
C GLY A 87 -21.94 31.61 4.85
N GLU A 88 -22.26 30.52 4.17
CA GLU A 88 -22.16 29.17 4.73
C GLU A 88 -20.72 28.77 5.10
N THR A 89 -20.48 28.55 6.39
CA THR A 89 -19.35 27.71 6.85
C THR A 89 -19.68 26.25 6.57
N GLN A 90 -18.92 25.60 5.69
CA GLN A 90 -19.14 24.20 5.31
C GLN A 90 -18.85 23.24 6.49
N ASP A 91 -19.90 22.86 7.19
CA ASP A 91 -19.88 21.97 8.36
C ASP A 91 -20.12 20.51 7.89
N ILE A 92 -19.09 19.89 7.30
CA ILE A 92 -19.19 18.56 6.68
C ILE A 92 -19.51 17.49 7.74
N ARG A 93 -20.78 17.08 7.79
CA ARG A 93 -21.23 15.85 8.44
C ARG A 93 -21.92 14.96 7.41
N PHE A 94 -21.40 13.76 7.20
CA PHE A 94 -22.11 12.72 6.47
C PHE A 94 -23.29 12.20 7.31
N ALA A 95 -24.42 11.95 6.66
CA ALA A 95 -25.54 11.25 7.27
C ALA A 95 -25.31 9.72 7.22
N PRO A 96 -25.73 8.95 8.23
CA PRO A 96 -25.54 7.51 8.23
C PRO A 96 -26.52 6.82 7.27
N GLY A 97 -26.01 6.24 6.17
CA GLY A 97 -26.77 5.28 5.35
C GLY A 97 -26.75 5.47 3.82
N GLU A 98 -25.77 6.17 3.24
CA GLU A 98 -25.67 6.39 1.79
C GLU A 98 -24.33 5.86 1.24
N GLU A 99 -24.37 4.96 0.25
CA GLU A 99 -23.17 4.34 -0.33
C GLU A 99 -22.56 5.20 -1.45
N PRO A 100 -21.22 5.34 -1.53
CA PRO A 100 -20.57 6.05 -2.63
C PRO A 100 -20.77 5.38 -4.00
N GLY A 101 -21.20 6.16 -5.00
CA GLY A 101 -21.40 5.67 -6.37
C GLY A 101 -20.10 5.25 -7.05
N ARG A 102 -20.11 4.05 -7.66
CA ARG A 102 -18.99 3.47 -8.41
C ARG A 102 -18.61 4.32 -9.62
N LEU A 103 -17.34 4.71 -9.76
CA LEU A 103 -16.82 5.36 -10.96
C LEU A 103 -16.80 4.38 -12.16
N PRO A 104 -17.06 4.84 -13.40
CA PRO A 104 -16.96 4.02 -14.59
C PRO A 104 -15.49 3.82 -15.04
N PRO A 105 -15.16 2.72 -15.73
CA PRO A 105 -13.83 2.50 -16.30
C PRO A 105 -13.54 3.45 -17.49
N PRO A 106 -12.27 3.70 -17.83
CA PRO A 106 -11.89 4.54 -18.97
C PRO A 106 -12.22 3.85 -20.29
N THR A 107 -12.83 4.60 -21.22
CA THR A 107 -13.07 4.16 -22.61
C THR A 107 -11.83 4.35 -23.47
N ALA A 108 -11.47 3.33 -24.24
CA ALA A 108 -10.48 3.43 -25.31
C ALA A 108 -11.06 4.11 -26.58
N ASP A 109 -10.15 4.48 -27.48
CA ASP A 109 -10.32 4.90 -28.88
C ASP A 109 -11.11 6.17 -29.22
N ASP A 110 -10.46 7.06 -29.99
CA ASP A 110 -10.90 7.34 -31.37
C ASP A 110 -9.67 7.66 -32.26
N ALA A 111 -9.78 7.45 -33.58
CA ALA A 111 -8.65 7.32 -34.51
C ALA A 111 -8.44 8.51 -35.47
N GLY A 112 -7.19 8.70 -35.93
CA GLY A 112 -6.71 9.94 -36.57
C GLY A 112 -6.24 9.89 -38.04
N SER A 113 -6.40 8.77 -38.76
CA SER A 113 -6.33 8.59 -40.23
C SER A 113 -5.19 9.22 -41.09
N THR A 114 -4.53 8.40 -41.92
CA THR A 114 -4.21 8.77 -43.32
C THR A 114 -3.95 7.51 -44.20
N THR A 115 -4.19 7.61 -45.51
CA THR A 115 -4.32 6.46 -46.44
C THR A 115 -3.36 6.56 -47.65
N ALA A 116 -2.74 5.46 -48.14
CA ALA A 116 -2.45 5.23 -49.58
C ALA A 116 -1.84 3.85 -50.00
N LEU A 117 -2.66 3.01 -50.66
CA LEU A 117 -2.44 2.37 -51.99
C LEU A 117 -1.36 1.26 -52.29
N LEU A 118 -1.84 -0.01 -52.35
CA LEU A 118 -1.69 -1.01 -53.45
C LEU A 118 -0.30 -1.72 -53.71
N PRO A 119 -0.14 -2.74 -54.62
CA PRO A 119 -0.27 -4.19 -54.24
C PRO A 119 0.70 -5.20 -54.97
N ARG A 120 0.58 -6.52 -54.69
CA ARG A 120 0.78 -7.75 -55.56
C ARG A 120 1.13 -9.00 -54.72
N ASP A 121 0.49 -10.18 -54.85
CA ASP A 121 0.46 -11.21 -55.93
C ASP A 121 1.68 -12.20 -55.98
N GLN A 122 1.50 -13.40 -55.39
CA GLN A 122 1.67 -14.79 -55.94
C GLN A 122 2.94 -15.21 -56.77
N PRO A 123 3.20 -16.53 -57.03
CA PRO A 123 3.05 -17.75 -56.17
C PRO A 123 4.14 -18.87 -56.37
N THR A 124 4.25 -19.84 -55.43
CA THR A 124 4.71 -21.27 -55.65
C THR A 124 6.19 -21.51 -56.14
N PRO A 125 6.76 -22.75 -56.29
CA PRO A 125 6.19 -24.11 -56.18
C PRO A 125 7.00 -25.21 -55.42
N VAL A 126 6.36 -26.39 -55.31
CA VAL A 126 6.90 -27.75 -54.99
C VAL A 126 7.71 -28.34 -56.18
N PRO A 127 8.51 -29.46 -56.11
CA PRO A 127 8.06 -30.83 -55.69
C PRO A 127 9.08 -31.85 -55.09
N ALA A 128 8.52 -32.91 -54.45
CA ALA A 128 8.81 -34.39 -54.48
C ALA A 128 10.26 -34.97 -54.68
N GLU A 129 10.60 -36.27 -54.57
CA GLU A 129 9.89 -37.59 -54.50
C GLU A 129 10.64 -38.60 -53.56
N HIS A 130 9.93 -39.67 -53.14
CA HIS A 130 10.29 -41.11 -52.86
C HIS A 130 11.76 -41.57 -52.51
N THR A 131 12.02 -42.68 -51.79
CA THR A 131 11.42 -44.03 -51.81
C THR A 131 11.58 -44.87 -50.51
N ASP A 132 10.64 -45.82 -50.33
CA ASP A 132 10.70 -47.20 -49.76
C ASP A 132 12.06 -47.95 -49.61
N PRO A 133 12.18 -49.12 -48.90
CA PRO A 133 11.18 -49.85 -48.08
C PRO A 133 11.69 -50.60 -46.80
N SER A 134 10.75 -51.29 -46.13
CA SER A 134 10.83 -52.71 -45.63
C SER A 134 11.26 -53.10 -44.19
N ALA A 135 10.61 -54.21 -43.76
CA ALA A 135 11.05 -55.29 -42.87
C ALA A 135 11.24 -55.03 -41.36
N GLY A 136 10.41 -55.72 -40.56
CA GLY A 136 10.68 -56.03 -39.16
C GLY A 136 10.56 -57.54 -38.86
N SER A 137 10.68 -57.91 -37.58
CA SER A 137 10.48 -59.23 -36.95
C SER A 137 11.62 -60.27 -36.95
N SER A 138 11.98 -60.72 -35.74
CA SER A 138 12.31 -62.12 -35.33
C SER A 138 12.62 -62.13 -33.82
N LEU A 139 11.77 -62.69 -32.93
CA LEU A 139 11.72 -64.10 -32.47
C LEU A 139 12.78 -64.47 -31.40
N PRO A 140 12.62 -65.58 -30.63
CA PRO A 140 11.44 -66.42 -30.31
C PRO A 140 11.04 -66.23 -28.82
N ASP A 141 10.39 -67.09 -28.00
CA ASP A 141 9.69 -68.40 -28.07
C ASP A 141 8.71 -68.43 -26.85
N GLY A 142 7.82 -69.40 -26.57
CA GLY A 142 7.45 -70.67 -27.19
C GLY A 142 6.64 -71.59 -26.24
N GLY A 143 6.04 -72.67 -26.76
CA GLY A 143 5.44 -73.77 -25.96
C GLY A 143 3.91 -73.79 -25.83
N GLY A 144 3.28 -74.87 -26.31
CA GLY A 144 1.85 -75.24 -26.08
C GLY A 144 1.72 -76.49 -25.18
N PRO A 145 0.79 -77.46 -25.42
CA PRO A 145 -0.28 -77.49 -26.44
C PRO A 145 -1.65 -78.07 -25.97
N GLY A 146 -2.68 -78.06 -26.83
CA GLY A 146 -3.93 -78.85 -26.64
C GLY A 146 -5.00 -78.68 -27.73
N GLY A 147 -5.67 -79.78 -28.12
CA GLY A 147 -6.81 -79.84 -29.09
C GLY A 147 -7.49 -81.23 -28.97
N PRO A 148 -8.24 -81.78 -29.98
CA PRO A 148 -8.68 -81.26 -31.28
C PRO A 148 -10.21 -81.58 -31.54
N PRO A 149 -10.73 -82.04 -32.73
CA PRO A 149 -11.09 -81.29 -33.95
C PRO A 149 -12.53 -81.57 -34.54
N ASP A 150 -12.72 -81.20 -35.83
CA ASP A 150 -13.65 -81.73 -36.86
C ASP A 150 -15.09 -81.16 -37.02
N ALA A 151 -15.71 -81.06 -38.22
CA ALA A 151 -15.24 -81.01 -39.63
C ALA A 151 -16.43 -80.71 -40.62
N GLY A 152 -16.19 -80.39 -41.91
CA GLY A 152 -17.00 -81.02 -42.98
C GLY A 152 -17.83 -80.26 -44.05
N SER A 153 -17.33 -79.19 -44.69
CA SER A 153 -17.45 -79.00 -46.18
C SER A 153 -18.90 -78.87 -46.82
N PRO A 154 -19.16 -78.93 -48.18
CA PRO A 154 -19.77 -77.76 -48.85
C PRO A 154 -20.91 -77.98 -49.92
N ARG A 155 -21.37 -76.84 -50.48
CA ARG A 155 -22.02 -76.53 -51.82
C ARG A 155 -21.97 -77.64 -52.91
N PRO A 156 -22.89 -77.72 -53.93
CA PRO A 156 -23.37 -76.57 -54.75
C PRO A 156 -24.72 -76.69 -55.54
N ALA A 157 -25.02 -75.68 -56.39
CA ALA A 157 -25.57 -75.67 -57.79
C ALA A 157 -26.62 -76.72 -58.29
N ARG A 158 -27.56 -76.45 -59.22
CA ARG A 158 -27.93 -75.27 -60.08
C ARG A 158 -29.39 -75.46 -60.62
N PRO A 159 -30.03 -74.46 -61.27
CA PRO A 159 -31.48 -74.46 -61.55
C PRO A 159 -31.89 -74.87 -62.99
N TRP A 160 -33.18 -75.16 -63.21
CA TRP A 160 -33.83 -75.03 -64.54
C TRP A 160 -35.38 -74.91 -64.51
N TRP A 161 -35.88 -74.07 -65.44
CA TRP A 161 -37.15 -74.18 -66.21
C TRP A 161 -38.55 -73.86 -65.63
N ARG A 162 -39.13 -72.82 -66.28
CA ARG A 162 -40.53 -72.62 -66.75
C ARG A 162 -41.50 -71.74 -65.91
N ARG A 163 -42.14 -70.84 -66.68
CA ARG A 163 -43.04 -69.71 -66.35
C ARG A 163 -44.22 -70.09 -65.43
N PRO A 164 -44.75 -69.16 -64.60
CA PRO A 164 -45.45 -67.94 -65.05
C PRO A 164 -44.67 -66.63 -64.85
N ALA A 165 -43.54 -66.49 -65.54
CA ALA A 165 -42.59 -65.37 -65.42
C ALA A 165 -43.05 -64.05 -66.11
N VAL A 166 -44.33 -63.69 -65.99
CA VAL A 166 -44.83 -62.32 -66.27
C VAL A 166 -45.79 -61.91 -65.17
N LEU A 167 -46.85 -62.68 -64.89
CA LEU A 167 -47.81 -62.34 -63.84
C LEU A 167 -47.19 -62.39 -62.43
N ALA A 168 -46.30 -63.36 -62.14
CA ALA A 168 -45.61 -63.40 -60.85
C ALA A 168 -44.66 -62.19 -60.63
N PRO A 169 -43.73 -61.84 -61.55
CA PRO A 169 -42.91 -60.65 -61.37
C PRO A 169 -43.68 -59.33 -61.49
N VAL A 170 -44.74 -59.23 -62.30
CA VAL A 170 -45.58 -58.02 -62.34
C VAL A 170 -46.42 -57.88 -61.06
N ALA A 171 -46.89 -58.98 -60.46
CA ALA A 171 -47.52 -58.93 -59.14
C ALA A 171 -46.50 -58.61 -58.03
N ALA A 172 -45.28 -59.16 -58.09
CA ALA A 172 -44.23 -58.85 -57.12
C ALA A 172 -43.74 -57.40 -57.24
N VAL A 173 -43.54 -56.88 -58.45
CA VAL A 173 -43.24 -55.45 -58.69
C VAL A 173 -44.44 -54.58 -58.34
N GLY A 174 -45.67 -55.03 -58.56
CA GLY A 174 -46.87 -54.32 -58.11
C GLY A 174 -47.00 -54.26 -56.59
N VAL A 175 -46.67 -55.35 -55.88
CA VAL A 175 -46.62 -55.40 -54.41
C VAL A 175 -45.45 -54.60 -53.86
N LEU A 176 -44.28 -54.62 -54.50
CA LEU A 176 -43.13 -53.81 -54.10
C LEU A 176 -43.36 -52.32 -54.40
N ALA A 177 -44.01 -51.96 -55.51
CA ALA A 177 -44.41 -50.59 -55.80
C ALA A 177 -45.56 -50.11 -54.89
N ALA A 178 -46.47 -50.99 -54.48
CA ALA A 178 -47.46 -50.68 -53.46
C ALA A 178 -46.83 -50.54 -52.07
N ALA A 179 -45.87 -51.40 -51.69
CA ALA A 179 -45.15 -51.31 -50.42
C ALA A 179 -44.24 -50.08 -50.37
N TYR A 180 -43.54 -49.76 -51.46
CA TYR A 180 -42.76 -48.54 -51.62
C TYR A 180 -43.65 -47.29 -51.66
N GLY A 181 -44.81 -47.36 -52.32
CA GLY A 181 -45.81 -46.29 -52.29
C GLY A 181 -46.43 -46.08 -50.91
N VAL A 182 -46.61 -47.15 -50.12
CA VAL A 182 -47.00 -47.07 -48.71
C VAL A 182 -45.85 -46.53 -47.85
N ASP A 183 -44.61 -46.95 -48.08
CA ASP A 183 -43.43 -46.43 -47.35
C ASP A 183 -43.22 -44.93 -47.60
N LEU A 184 -43.41 -44.45 -48.84
CA LEU A 184 -43.42 -43.01 -49.19
C LEU A 184 -44.64 -42.24 -48.63
N LEU A 185 -45.74 -42.92 -48.29
CA LEU A 185 -46.93 -42.32 -47.68
C LEU A 185 -46.92 -42.38 -46.15
N VAL A 186 -46.07 -43.24 -45.57
CA VAL A 186 -45.94 -43.44 -44.12
C VAL A 186 -44.73 -42.70 -43.57
N ALA A 187 -43.60 -42.69 -44.29
CA ALA A 187 -42.39 -41.94 -43.99
C ALA A 187 -42.06 -41.02 -45.17
N GLY A 188 -42.93 -40.01 -45.35
CA GLY A 188 -42.82 -39.00 -46.39
C GLY A 188 -41.85 -37.90 -45.99
N ASP A 189 -42.12 -37.27 -44.85
CA ASP A 189 -41.39 -36.11 -44.30
C ASP A 189 -40.65 -36.47 -42.98
N ASP A 190 -40.48 -37.76 -42.67
CA ASP A 190 -39.82 -38.25 -41.45
C ASP A 190 -38.29 -38.30 -41.57
N VAL A 191 -37.60 -38.13 -40.43
CA VAL A 191 -36.15 -38.26 -40.30
C VAL A 191 -35.68 -39.64 -40.81
N PRO A 192 -34.56 -39.75 -41.55
CA PRO A 192 -34.15 -41.02 -42.14
C PRO A 192 -33.96 -42.12 -41.09
N ARG A 193 -34.56 -43.29 -41.30
CA ARG A 193 -34.46 -44.43 -40.37
C ARG A 193 -33.01 -44.85 -40.10
N ASN A 194 -32.75 -45.26 -38.86
CA ASN A 194 -31.42 -45.54 -38.31
C ASN A 194 -30.47 -44.32 -38.29
N THR A 195 -31.02 -43.11 -38.11
CA THR A 195 -30.21 -41.90 -37.86
C THR A 195 -30.04 -41.74 -36.35
N VAL A 196 -28.79 -41.61 -35.92
CA VAL A 196 -28.39 -41.45 -34.51
C VAL A 196 -27.63 -40.14 -34.38
N VAL A 197 -28.01 -39.31 -33.40
CA VAL A 197 -27.32 -38.06 -33.06
C VAL A 197 -26.74 -38.23 -31.67
N ALA A 198 -25.41 -38.19 -31.54
CA ALA A 198 -24.70 -38.36 -30.25
C ALA A 198 -25.27 -39.50 -29.37
N GLY A 199 -25.42 -40.69 -29.95
CA GLY A 199 -25.96 -41.88 -29.27
C GLY A 199 -27.49 -41.91 -29.04
N ILE A 200 -28.25 -40.94 -29.53
CA ILE A 200 -29.73 -40.90 -29.46
C ILE A 200 -30.34 -41.21 -30.84
N ASP A 201 -31.11 -42.31 -30.92
CA ASP A 201 -31.85 -42.70 -32.12
C ASP A 201 -33.05 -41.77 -32.34
N VAL A 202 -33.03 -41.09 -33.49
CA VAL A 202 -34.10 -40.22 -34.00
C VAL A 202 -34.70 -40.76 -35.31
N GLY A 203 -34.25 -41.92 -35.78
CA GLY A 203 -34.53 -42.43 -37.12
C GLY A 203 -35.97 -42.90 -37.31
N GLY A 204 -36.70 -42.25 -38.21
CA GLY A 204 -38.11 -42.54 -38.47
C GLY A 204 -39.08 -41.88 -37.48
N LEU A 205 -38.62 -40.90 -36.70
CA LEU A 205 -39.47 -39.91 -36.06
C LEU A 205 -39.80 -38.80 -37.07
N SER A 206 -40.94 -38.12 -36.89
CA SER A 206 -41.20 -36.87 -37.60
C SER A 206 -40.26 -35.77 -37.07
N PRO A 207 -39.94 -34.71 -37.84
CA PRO A 207 -38.99 -33.67 -37.42
C PRO A 207 -39.30 -33.06 -36.06
N ALA A 208 -40.57 -32.78 -35.76
CA ALA A 208 -40.99 -32.27 -34.45
C ALA A 208 -40.82 -33.28 -33.29
N ALA A 209 -40.99 -34.58 -33.56
CA ALA A 209 -40.79 -35.63 -32.56
C ALA A 209 -39.29 -35.96 -32.38
N ALA A 210 -38.47 -35.83 -33.43
CA ALA A 210 -37.02 -35.86 -33.34
C ALA A 210 -36.50 -34.66 -32.53
N ALA A 211 -37.03 -33.46 -32.76
CA ALA A 211 -36.69 -32.27 -32.00
C ALA A 211 -37.02 -32.44 -30.50
N GLU A 212 -38.26 -32.84 -30.15
CA GLU A 212 -38.65 -33.16 -28.76
C GLU A 212 -37.75 -34.26 -28.14
N ARG A 213 -37.30 -35.23 -28.95
CA ARG A 213 -36.42 -36.33 -28.51
C ARG A 213 -34.97 -35.90 -28.23
N LEU A 214 -34.47 -34.87 -28.92
CA LEU A 214 -33.14 -34.28 -28.69
C LEU A 214 -33.17 -33.25 -27.55
N GLU A 215 -34.21 -32.41 -27.50
CA GLU A 215 -34.46 -31.46 -26.40
C GLU A 215 -34.60 -32.15 -25.04
N SER A 216 -35.24 -33.33 -24.99
CA SER A 216 -35.42 -34.12 -23.77
C SER A 216 -34.13 -34.73 -23.21
N ASP A 217 -33.23 -35.23 -24.07
CA ASP A 217 -32.18 -36.18 -23.66
C ASP A 217 -30.75 -35.78 -24.08
N LEU A 218 -30.58 -34.90 -25.08
CA LEU A 218 -29.28 -34.42 -25.55
C LEU A 218 -28.99 -33.01 -25.03
N ALA A 219 -29.94 -32.07 -25.16
CA ALA A 219 -29.76 -30.69 -24.70
C ALA A 219 -29.32 -30.63 -23.22
N PRO A 220 -29.88 -31.41 -22.26
CA PRO A 220 -29.42 -31.40 -20.88
C PRO A 220 -28.00 -31.92 -20.65
N ARG A 221 -27.39 -32.63 -21.62
CA ARG A 221 -25.98 -33.06 -21.56
C ARG A 221 -25.04 -32.00 -22.14
N VAL A 222 -25.47 -31.37 -23.24
CA VAL A 222 -24.74 -30.25 -23.87
C VAL A 222 -24.67 -29.06 -22.92
N THR A 223 -25.72 -28.81 -22.13
CA THR A 223 -25.78 -27.70 -21.16
C THR A 223 -25.37 -28.08 -19.73
N ALA A 224 -25.05 -29.34 -19.44
CA ALA A 224 -24.53 -29.75 -18.13
C ALA A 224 -23.11 -29.20 -17.93
N ASP A 225 -22.69 -29.03 -16.67
CA ASP A 225 -21.29 -28.72 -16.38
C ASP A 225 -20.41 -29.96 -16.64
N HIS A 226 -19.28 -29.78 -17.33
CA HIS A 226 -18.32 -30.83 -17.68
C HIS A 226 -17.05 -30.71 -16.82
N VAL A 227 -16.49 -31.85 -16.43
CA VAL A 227 -15.16 -31.88 -15.80
C VAL A 227 -14.09 -31.69 -16.88
N VAL A 228 -13.16 -30.76 -16.66
CA VAL A 228 -11.98 -30.58 -17.51
C VAL A 228 -10.72 -30.89 -16.69
N VAL A 229 -9.69 -31.41 -17.34
CA VAL A 229 -8.40 -31.70 -16.69
C VAL A 229 -7.28 -31.11 -17.51
N ALA A 230 -6.45 -30.29 -16.89
CA ALA A 230 -5.24 -29.74 -17.49
C ALA A 230 -4.04 -30.19 -16.65
N ASP A 231 -3.39 -31.27 -17.11
CA ASP A 231 -2.30 -31.96 -16.41
C ASP A 231 -2.69 -32.44 -14.99
N ASP A 232 -2.36 -31.70 -13.92
CA ASP A 232 -2.75 -32.04 -12.53
C ASP A 232 -3.93 -31.22 -11.97
N VAL A 233 -4.47 -30.28 -12.73
CA VAL A 233 -5.56 -29.39 -12.31
C VAL A 233 -6.91 -29.88 -12.85
N GLU A 234 -7.81 -30.26 -11.93
CA GLU A 234 -9.23 -30.50 -12.22
C GLU A 234 -10.00 -29.18 -12.21
N GLY A 235 -10.70 -28.87 -13.30
CA GLY A 235 -11.58 -27.71 -13.46
C GLY A 235 -13.02 -28.10 -13.77
N THR A 236 -13.90 -27.10 -13.89
CA THR A 236 -15.29 -27.29 -14.30
C THR A 236 -15.65 -26.26 -15.37
N LEU A 237 -16.01 -26.74 -16.56
CA LEU A 237 -16.55 -25.95 -17.66
C LEU A 237 -18.08 -25.92 -17.54
N SER A 238 -18.70 -24.76 -17.78
CA SER A 238 -20.15 -24.60 -17.78
C SER A 238 -20.65 -24.11 -19.15
N PRO A 239 -20.94 -25.00 -20.11
CA PRO A 239 -21.38 -24.63 -21.47
C PRO A 239 -22.58 -23.68 -21.45
N ALA A 240 -23.55 -23.89 -20.54
CA ALA A 240 -24.69 -22.99 -20.35
C ALA A 240 -24.28 -21.54 -20.01
N THR A 241 -23.18 -21.36 -19.28
CA THR A 241 -22.61 -20.04 -18.94
C THR A 241 -21.85 -19.41 -20.12
N ALA A 242 -21.42 -20.21 -21.11
CA ALA A 242 -20.83 -19.73 -22.38
C ALA A 242 -21.88 -19.50 -23.49
N GLY A 243 -23.18 -19.58 -23.15
CA GLY A 243 -24.27 -19.52 -24.14
C GLY A 243 -24.30 -20.71 -25.10
N ILE A 244 -23.54 -21.78 -24.82
CA ILE A 244 -23.45 -22.96 -25.67
C ILE A 244 -24.73 -23.78 -25.51
N THR A 245 -25.39 -24.01 -26.64
CA THR A 245 -26.71 -24.63 -26.75
C THR A 245 -26.77 -25.56 -27.95
N LEU A 246 -27.69 -26.53 -27.89
CA LEU A 246 -27.97 -27.44 -29.01
C LEU A 246 -28.94 -26.75 -29.98
N ASP A 247 -28.52 -26.51 -31.22
CA ASP A 247 -29.43 -26.10 -32.29
C ASP A 247 -30.17 -27.34 -32.80
N VAL A 248 -31.26 -27.67 -32.12
CA VAL A 248 -32.11 -28.82 -32.39
C VAL A 248 -32.72 -28.75 -33.80
N ASP A 249 -33.11 -27.57 -34.28
CA ASP A 249 -33.73 -27.41 -35.60
C ASP A 249 -32.69 -27.66 -36.72
N SER A 250 -31.50 -27.04 -36.63
CA SER A 250 -30.40 -27.30 -37.58
C SER A 250 -29.88 -28.74 -37.51
N THR A 251 -29.91 -29.36 -36.32
CA THR A 251 -29.54 -30.78 -36.13
C THR A 251 -30.54 -31.74 -36.79
N VAL A 252 -31.84 -31.41 -36.77
CA VAL A 252 -32.86 -32.19 -37.48
C VAL A 252 -32.82 -31.90 -38.99
N GLU A 253 -32.50 -30.67 -39.43
CA GLU A 253 -32.31 -30.35 -40.85
C GLU A 253 -31.06 -31.03 -41.44
N SER A 254 -29.96 -31.16 -40.69
CA SER A 254 -28.73 -31.85 -41.15
C SER A 254 -28.94 -33.36 -41.38
N ALA A 255 -29.95 -33.96 -40.73
CA ALA A 255 -30.41 -35.30 -41.07
C ALA A 255 -30.99 -35.37 -42.50
N GLY A 256 -31.75 -34.36 -42.92
CA GLY A 256 -32.25 -34.21 -44.28
C GLY A 256 -33.26 -35.28 -44.73
N ASP A 257 -33.82 -35.12 -45.93
CA ASP A 257 -34.92 -35.95 -46.44
C ASP A 257 -34.58 -37.45 -46.54
N GLN A 258 -35.55 -38.31 -46.21
CA GLN A 258 -35.39 -39.75 -46.43
C GLN A 258 -35.28 -40.07 -47.94
N PRO A 259 -34.19 -40.73 -48.39
CA PRO A 259 -33.82 -40.73 -49.81
C PRO A 259 -34.89 -41.34 -50.72
N LEU A 260 -35.10 -40.73 -51.89
CA LEU A 260 -36.11 -41.16 -52.88
C LEU A 260 -35.68 -42.35 -53.77
N ASN A 261 -34.51 -42.96 -53.52
CA ASN A 261 -34.05 -44.12 -54.27
C ASN A 261 -34.40 -45.42 -53.51
N PRO A 262 -35.18 -46.35 -54.10
CA PRO A 262 -35.63 -47.56 -53.39
C PRO A 262 -34.47 -48.49 -52.97
N TRP A 263 -33.31 -48.43 -53.62
CA TRP A 263 -32.14 -49.20 -53.19
C TRP A 263 -31.45 -48.61 -51.98
N THR A 264 -31.35 -47.28 -51.86
CA THR A 264 -30.75 -46.66 -50.67
C THR A 264 -31.68 -46.77 -49.46
N ARG A 265 -33.00 -46.61 -49.64
CA ARG A 265 -34.00 -46.91 -48.56
C ARG A 265 -33.93 -48.36 -48.08
N LEU A 266 -33.59 -49.33 -48.95
CA LEU A 266 -33.44 -50.73 -48.56
C LEU A 266 -32.12 -51.00 -47.81
N VAL A 267 -31.04 -50.30 -48.17
CA VAL A 267 -29.73 -50.43 -47.50
C VAL A 267 -29.71 -49.71 -46.15
N SER A 268 -30.32 -48.52 -46.04
CA SER A 268 -30.36 -47.75 -44.78
C SER A 268 -31.08 -48.48 -43.65
N LEU A 269 -31.96 -49.46 -43.94
CA LEU A 269 -32.54 -50.35 -42.92
C LEU A 269 -31.50 -51.23 -42.20
N PHE A 270 -30.28 -51.35 -42.73
CA PHE A 270 -29.17 -52.17 -42.21
C PHE A 270 -27.86 -51.39 -42.12
N THR A 271 -27.92 -50.05 -42.12
CA THR A 271 -26.76 -49.17 -41.99
C THR A 271 -27.16 -48.01 -41.11
N GLU A 272 -26.43 -47.83 -40.02
CA GLU A 272 -26.58 -46.71 -39.10
C GLU A 272 -26.01 -45.44 -39.74
N ARG A 273 -26.63 -44.29 -39.46
CA ARG A 273 -26.14 -42.97 -39.88
C ARG A 273 -25.97 -42.12 -38.63
N GLU A 274 -24.74 -42.08 -38.15
CA GLU A 274 -24.31 -41.13 -37.13
C GLU A 274 -24.26 -39.72 -37.74
N ILE A 275 -24.69 -38.72 -36.96
CA ILE A 275 -24.71 -37.30 -37.34
C ILE A 275 -24.34 -36.49 -36.11
N ASP A 276 -23.38 -35.57 -36.28
CA ASP A 276 -22.95 -34.68 -35.21
C ASP A 276 -24.05 -33.63 -34.89
N PRO A 277 -24.39 -33.39 -33.62
CA PRO A 277 -25.27 -32.29 -33.23
C PRO A 277 -24.69 -30.93 -33.66
N VAL A 278 -25.56 -30.07 -34.19
CA VAL A 278 -25.22 -28.67 -34.46
C VAL A 278 -25.29 -27.91 -33.13
N ILE A 279 -24.15 -27.34 -32.72
CA ILE A 279 -24.02 -26.59 -31.47
C ILE A 279 -23.86 -25.11 -31.82
N THR A 280 -24.59 -24.25 -31.12
CA THR A 280 -24.51 -22.78 -31.23
C THR A 280 -24.04 -22.19 -29.91
N GLY A 281 -23.01 -21.34 -29.94
CA GLY A 281 -22.44 -20.67 -28.77
C GLY A 281 -21.71 -19.38 -29.16
N GLU A 282 -21.19 -18.67 -28.17
CA GLU A 282 -20.37 -17.48 -28.38
C GLU A 282 -18.89 -17.80 -28.14
N ASP A 283 -18.07 -17.77 -29.19
CA ASP A 283 -16.62 -18.09 -29.13
C ASP A 283 -15.90 -17.29 -28.03
N THR A 284 -16.28 -16.03 -27.84
CA THR A 284 -15.76 -15.13 -26.80
C THR A 284 -16.14 -15.55 -25.38
N ALA A 285 -17.28 -16.21 -25.19
CA ALA A 285 -17.74 -16.69 -23.88
C ALA A 285 -17.16 -18.07 -23.53
N LEU A 286 -16.88 -18.90 -24.55
CA LEU A 286 -16.05 -20.11 -24.38
C LEU A 286 -14.60 -19.72 -24.03
N ALA A 287 -13.99 -18.79 -24.78
CA ALA A 287 -12.65 -18.29 -24.50
C ALA A 287 -12.52 -17.74 -23.08
N ALA A 288 -13.49 -16.95 -22.60
CA ALA A 288 -13.49 -16.42 -21.23
C ALA A 288 -13.53 -17.51 -20.14
N GLN A 289 -14.16 -18.66 -20.39
CA GLN A 289 -14.10 -19.79 -19.45
C GLN A 289 -12.76 -20.53 -19.53
N ILE A 290 -12.21 -20.70 -20.73
CA ILE A 290 -10.86 -21.27 -20.93
C ILE A 290 -9.81 -20.38 -20.25
N ASP A 291 -9.91 -19.05 -20.32
CA ASP A 291 -9.06 -18.12 -19.57
C ASP A 291 -9.27 -18.24 -18.05
N THR A 292 -10.50 -18.44 -17.56
CA THR A 292 -10.78 -18.67 -16.12
C THR A 292 -10.17 -19.99 -15.61
N ILE A 293 -10.04 -21.00 -16.49
CA ILE A 293 -9.31 -22.24 -16.21
C ILE A 293 -7.80 -21.98 -16.29
N ALA A 294 -7.35 -21.23 -17.29
CA ALA A 294 -5.94 -20.88 -17.47
C ALA A 294 -5.38 -20.07 -16.28
N GLU A 295 -6.15 -19.17 -15.65
CA GLU A 295 -5.77 -18.49 -14.41
C GLU A 295 -5.43 -19.45 -13.24
N GLN A 296 -5.81 -20.72 -13.33
CA GLN A 296 -5.54 -21.78 -12.34
C GLN A 296 -4.49 -22.81 -12.83
N VAL A 297 -4.21 -22.85 -14.13
CA VAL A 297 -3.31 -23.82 -14.79
C VAL A 297 -1.97 -23.18 -15.15
N ASP A 298 -1.98 -21.91 -15.56
CA ASP A 298 -0.84 -21.13 -16.03
C ASP A 298 0.09 -20.81 -14.86
N ARG A 299 1.30 -21.36 -14.87
CA ARG A 299 2.37 -21.13 -13.89
C ARG A 299 3.66 -20.78 -14.63
N ALA A 300 4.27 -19.64 -14.31
CA ALA A 300 5.60 -19.31 -14.80
C ALA A 300 6.65 -20.30 -14.24
N PRO A 301 7.70 -20.67 -15.02
CA PRO A 301 8.74 -21.55 -14.51
C PRO A 301 9.47 -20.93 -13.31
N VAL A 302 9.82 -21.75 -12.33
CA VAL A 302 10.56 -21.36 -11.13
C VAL A 302 11.88 -22.12 -11.11
N ASP A 303 12.97 -21.42 -11.44
CA ASP A 303 14.32 -21.98 -11.47
C ASP A 303 14.80 -22.50 -10.11
N ALA A 304 15.67 -23.52 -10.14
CA ALA A 304 16.31 -24.00 -8.93
C ALA A 304 17.25 -22.94 -8.34
N THR A 305 17.16 -22.72 -7.02
CA THR A 305 17.94 -21.69 -6.32
C THR A 305 18.40 -22.17 -4.95
N ILE A 306 19.11 -21.33 -4.20
CA ILE A 306 19.67 -21.64 -2.88
C ILE A 306 19.12 -20.65 -1.86
N THR A 307 18.55 -21.18 -0.76
CA THR A 307 18.19 -20.37 0.42
C THR A 307 19.21 -20.58 1.53
N ILE A 308 19.44 -19.57 2.37
CA ILE A 308 20.41 -19.60 3.47
C ILE A 308 19.75 -19.09 4.76
N GLU A 309 19.63 -19.97 5.75
CA GLU A 309 19.20 -19.62 7.10
C GLU A 309 20.43 -19.52 8.02
N GLY A 310 20.94 -18.31 8.20
CA GLY A 310 22.14 -17.99 8.99
C GLY A 310 23.42 -18.55 8.37
N THR A 311 23.68 -19.84 8.57
CA THR A 311 24.79 -20.59 7.95
C THR A 311 24.34 -21.93 7.33
N THR A 312 23.04 -22.25 7.39
CA THR A 312 22.47 -23.47 6.81
C THR A 312 21.92 -23.16 5.42
N ALA A 313 22.64 -23.59 4.38
CA ALA A 313 22.22 -23.42 2.99
C ALA A 313 21.52 -24.68 2.44
N GLN A 314 20.44 -24.50 1.67
CA GLN A 314 19.62 -25.58 1.10
C GLN A 314 19.18 -25.23 -0.33
N VAL A 315 19.10 -26.24 -1.21
CA VAL A 315 18.53 -26.08 -2.56
C VAL A 315 17.00 -26.00 -2.47
N VAL A 316 16.42 -25.00 -3.12
CA VAL A 316 15.00 -24.96 -3.48
C VAL A 316 14.85 -25.67 -4.82
N ALA A 317 13.98 -26.68 -4.87
CA ALA A 317 13.76 -27.46 -6.08
C ALA A 317 13.10 -26.61 -7.18
N PRO A 318 13.42 -26.85 -8.46
CA PRO A 318 12.75 -26.18 -9.57
C PRO A 318 11.32 -26.66 -9.73
N GLU A 319 10.46 -25.80 -10.28
CA GLU A 319 9.12 -26.16 -10.75
C GLU A 319 8.94 -25.69 -12.20
N ASP A 320 8.74 -26.62 -13.13
CA ASP A 320 8.56 -26.31 -14.54
C ASP A 320 7.33 -25.41 -14.79
N GLY A 321 7.46 -24.53 -15.78
CA GLY A 321 6.38 -23.66 -16.22
C GLY A 321 5.32 -24.46 -16.99
N ARG A 322 4.08 -23.99 -16.93
CA ARG A 322 2.95 -24.59 -17.65
C ARG A 322 2.03 -23.47 -18.15
N THR A 323 1.53 -23.61 -19.37
CA THR A 323 0.54 -22.71 -19.95
C THR A 323 -0.54 -23.54 -20.65
N LEU A 324 -1.81 -23.20 -20.46
CA LEU A 324 -2.93 -23.81 -21.18
C LEU A 324 -2.89 -23.40 -22.65
N ASP A 325 -2.84 -24.38 -23.56
CA ASP A 325 -3.05 -24.15 -24.99
C ASP A 325 -4.53 -23.81 -25.20
N ARG A 326 -4.81 -22.51 -25.34
CA ARG A 326 -6.17 -21.97 -25.46
C ARG A 326 -6.85 -22.32 -26.78
N GLU A 327 -6.08 -22.59 -27.84
CA GLU A 327 -6.62 -23.00 -29.15
C GLU A 327 -6.98 -24.50 -29.11
N GLY A 328 -6.03 -25.35 -28.68
CA GLY A 328 -6.26 -26.78 -28.50
C GLY A 328 -7.29 -27.12 -27.41
N ALA A 329 -7.41 -26.31 -26.35
CA ALA A 329 -8.45 -26.47 -25.33
C ALA A 329 -9.85 -26.15 -25.90
N ALA A 330 -9.98 -25.14 -26.76
CA ALA A 330 -11.24 -24.82 -27.42
C ALA A 330 -11.66 -25.93 -28.39
N ASP A 331 -10.72 -26.47 -29.16
CA ASP A 331 -10.95 -27.63 -30.04
C ASP A 331 -11.33 -28.89 -29.23
N ALA A 332 -10.62 -29.19 -28.14
CA ALA A 332 -10.90 -30.34 -27.27
C ALA A 332 -12.30 -30.28 -26.65
N VAL A 333 -12.68 -29.12 -26.10
CA VAL A 333 -14.02 -28.86 -25.56
C VAL A 333 -15.09 -28.98 -26.66
N THR A 334 -14.86 -28.38 -27.83
CA THR A 334 -15.82 -28.41 -28.94
C THR A 334 -16.03 -29.83 -29.45
N ALA A 335 -14.97 -30.63 -29.58
CA ALA A 335 -15.05 -32.03 -29.97
C ALA A 335 -15.79 -32.90 -28.92
N ALA A 336 -15.51 -32.67 -27.62
CA ALA A 336 -16.19 -33.39 -26.54
C ALA A 336 -17.69 -33.09 -26.51
N LEU A 337 -18.08 -31.82 -26.61
CA LEU A 337 -19.48 -31.39 -26.64
C LEU A 337 -20.19 -31.88 -27.92
N ALA A 338 -19.54 -31.81 -29.08
CA ALA A 338 -20.07 -32.34 -30.34
C ALA A 338 -20.29 -33.86 -30.28
N SER A 339 -19.44 -34.63 -29.59
CA SER A 339 -19.69 -36.07 -29.38
C SER A 339 -20.91 -36.37 -28.49
N GLY A 340 -21.44 -35.36 -27.78
CA GLY A 340 -22.48 -35.51 -26.76
C GLY A 340 -22.10 -36.46 -25.63
N GLY A 341 -20.82 -36.43 -25.25
CA GLY A 341 -20.23 -37.28 -24.22
C GLY A 341 -20.92 -37.20 -22.87
N ASP A 342 -20.64 -38.18 -22.01
CA ASP A 342 -21.11 -38.17 -20.62
C ASP A 342 -20.37 -37.05 -19.86
N PRO A 343 -21.07 -36.05 -19.27
CA PRO A 343 -20.42 -34.92 -18.58
C PRO A 343 -19.55 -35.31 -17.37
N THR A 344 -19.64 -36.57 -16.91
CA THR A 344 -18.76 -37.13 -15.87
C THR A 344 -17.45 -37.71 -16.42
N THR A 345 -17.25 -37.70 -17.74
CA THR A 345 -15.98 -38.05 -18.39
C THR A 345 -15.11 -36.79 -18.47
N PRO A 346 -13.90 -36.79 -17.86
CA PRO A 346 -13.00 -35.65 -17.97
C PRO A 346 -12.61 -35.33 -19.42
N ILE A 347 -12.59 -34.05 -19.77
CA ILE A 347 -12.03 -33.54 -21.02
C ILE A 347 -10.57 -33.14 -20.75
N ASP A 348 -9.63 -33.90 -21.32
CA ASP A 348 -8.20 -33.57 -21.26
C ASP A 348 -7.92 -32.32 -22.12
N LEU A 349 -7.40 -31.26 -21.50
CA LEU A 349 -7.01 -30.02 -22.17
C LEU A 349 -5.49 -30.00 -22.39
N PRO A 350 -4.99 -29.62 -23.60
CA PRO A 350 -3.56 -29.54 -23.86
C PRO A 350 -2.89 -28.40 -23.09
N VAL A 351 -1.66 -28.66 -22.63
CA VAL A 351 -0.80 -27.67 -21.97
C VAL A 351 0.59 -27.67 -22.59
N ASP A 352 1.16 -26.49 -22.77
CA ASP A 352 2.58 -26.32 -23.11
C ASP A 352 3.40 -26.27 -21.81
N VAL A 353 4.37 -27.17 -21.68
CA VAL A 353 5.32 -27.20 -20.56
C VAL A 353 6.58 -26.43 -20.96
N THR A 354 6.99 -25.50 -20.10
CA THR A 354 8.22 -24.71 -20.25
C THR A 354 9.23 -25.19 -19.22
N GLU A 355 10.24 -25.95 -19.66
CA GLU A 355 11.34 -26.41 -18.81
C GLU A 355 12.03 -25.22 -18.12
N VAL A 356 12.46 -25.40 -16.86
CA VAL A 356 13.28 -24.40 -16.15
C VAL A 356 14.63 -24.15 -16.84
N SER A 357 15.21 -22.96 -16.63
CA SER A 357 16.56 -22.65 -17.13
C SER A 357 17.63 -23.31 -16.27
N VAL A 358 17.47 -23.26 -14.94
CA VAL A 358 18.43 -23.82 -13.96
C VAL A 358 17.81 -25.02 -13.24
N ASP A 359 18.44 -26.18 -13.42
CA ASP A 359 18.01 -27.43 -12.77
C ASP A 359 18.56 -27.61 -11.34
N ALA A 360 18.01 -28.60 -10.64
CA ALA A 360 18.44 -28.93 -9.28
C ALA A 360 19.92 -29.37 -9.18
N ALA A 361 20.50 -29.93 -10.24
CA ALA A 361 21.87 -30.42 -10.23
C ALA A 361 22.89 -29.27 -10.36
N GLU A 362 22.56 -28.20 -11.09
CA GLU A 362 23.31 -26.95 -11.11
C GLU A 362 23.25 -26.24 -9.74
N ALA A 363 22.06 -26.15 -9.13
CA ALA A 363 21.91 -25.59 -7.79
C ALA A 363 22.68 -26.42 -6.73
N GLU A 364 22.64 -27.76 -6.79
CA GLU A 364 23.46 -28.65 -5.96
C GLU A 364 24.97 -28.44 -6.20
N ARG A 365 25.39 -28.28 -7.47
CA ARG A 365 26.80 -28.01 -7.84
C ARG A 365 27.29 -26.69 -7.25
N VAL A 366 26.47 -25.64 -7.29
CA VAL A 366 26.81 -24.32 -6.73
C VAL A 366 26.80 -24.35 -5.20
N LEU A 367 25.82 -25.03 -4.59
CA LEU A 367 25.78 -25.25 -3.14
C LEU A 367 27.04 -25.96 -2.64
N ALA A 368 27.42 -27.08 -3.26
CA ALA A 368 28.58 -27.86 -2.86
C ALA A 368 29.93 -27.22 -3.22
N GLY A 369 30.01 -26.47 -4.34
CA GLY A 369 31.25 -25.91 -4.87
C GLY A 369 31.61 -24.52 -4.34
N THR A 370 30.62 -23.68 -4.04
CA THR A 370 30.81 -22.27 -3.67
C THR A 370 30.24 -21.95 -2.30
N VAL A 371 28.96 -22.27 -2.05
CA VAL A 371 28.24 -21.80 -0.86
C VAL A 371 28.67 -22.55 0.40
N THR A 372 28.67 -23.88 0.39
CA THR A 372 29.09 -24.70 1.56
C THR A 372 30.55 -24.46 1.95
N PRO A 373 31.53 -24.35 1.03
CA PRO A 373 32.88 -23.89 1.37
C PRO A 373 32.89 -22.44 1.89
N GLY A 374 32.09 -21.55 1.29
CA GLY A 374 31.95 -20.15 1.71
C GLY A 374 31.54 -20.02 3.17
N LEU A 375 30.50 -20.72 3.60
CA LEU A 375 29.93 -20.67 4.96
C LEU A 375 30.69 -21.52 6.00
N ALA A 376 31.85 -22.09 5.67
CA ALA A 376 32.58 -23.01 6.56
C ALA A 376 33.56 -22.35 7.54
N ALA A 377 33.80 -21.04 7.43
CA ALA A 377 34.74 -20.24 8.23
C ALA A 377 34.55 -18.73 7.96
N PRO A 378 35.03 -17.81 8.81
CA PRO A 378 35.04 -16.39 8.46
C PRO A 378 36.01 -16.09 7.30
N VAL A 379 35.98 -14.83 6.82
CA VAL A 379 37.03 -14.26 5.96
C VAL A 379 37.65 -13.04 6.65
N THR A 380 38.97 -13.02 6.81
CA THR A 380 39.66 -11.88 7.42
C THR A 380 39.86 -10.75 6.39
N VAL A 381 39.35 -9.56 6.68
CA VAL A 381 39.62 -8.33 5.93
C VAL A 381 40.76 -7.60 6.63
N VAL A 382 41.84 -7.26 5.91
CA VAL A 382 43.00 -6.54 6.45
C VAL A 382 43.24 -5.21 5.74
N SER A 383 43.73 -4.20 6.46
CA SER A 383 44.15 -2.94 5.86
C SER A 383 45.42 -3.12 5.01
N GLN A 384 45.67 -2.20 4.07
CA GLN A 384 46.81 -2.26 3.15
C GLN A 384 48.19 -2.22 3.83
N ASP A 385 48.25 -1.70 5.07
CA ASP A 385 49.44 -1.67 5.93
C ASP A 385 49.49 -2.83 6.96
N GLY A 386 48.42 -3.63 7.05
CA GLY A 386 48.26 -4.71 8.02
C GLY A 386 48.06 -4.27 9.48
N ALA A 387 47.73 -2.99 9.72
CA ALA A 387 47.50 -2.45 11.06
C ALA A 387 46.09 -2.77 11.61
N THR A 388 45.07 -2.79 10.75
CA THR A 388 43.69 -3.13 11.10
C THR A 388 43.30 -4.48 10.49
N SER A 389 42.56 -5.28 11.25
CA SER A 389 42.04 -6.58 10.83
C SER A 389 40.65 -6.78 11.41
N VAL A 390 39.68 -7.16 10.58
CA VAL A 390 38.28 -7.47 10.94
C VAL A 390 37.93 -8.82 10.33
N GLU A 391 37.10 -9.62 10.99
CA GLU A 391 36.61 -10.89 10.43
C GLU A 391 35.16 -10.73 9.97
N VAL A 392 34.89 -11.00 8.70
CA VAL A 392 33.52 -11.12 8.18
C VAL A 392 33.01 -12.52 8.59
N PRO A 393 31.99 -12.61 9.46
CA PRO A 393 31.50 -13.88 9.97
C PRO A 393 30.69 -14.64 8.91
N GLU A 394 30.54 -15.95 9.11
CA GLU A 394 29.79 -16.83 8.23
C GLU A 394 28.33 -16.37 8.03
N THR A 395 27.74 -15.72 9.03
CA THR A 395 26.39 -15.16 8.97
C THR A 395 26.28 -13.92 8.09
N ALA A 396 27.31 -13.07 8.04
CA ALA A 396 27.34 -11.91 7.14
C ALA A 396 27.61 -12.34 5.69
N ILE A 397 28.42 -13.37 5.49
CA ILE A 397 28.57 -14.05 4.19
C ILE A 397 27.22 -14.65 3.76
N GLY A 398 26.54 -15.37 4.65
CA GLY A 398 25.23 -15.97 4.38
C GLY A 398 24.14 -14.96 4.04
N ALA A 399 24.08 -13.83 4.76
CA ALA A 399 23.10 -12.78 4.54
C ALA A 399 23.34 -11.94 3.27
N SER A 400 24.57 -11.94 2.72
CA SER A 400 24.94 -11.16 1.52
C SER A 400 25.06 -11.99 0.24
N LEU A 401 24.98 -13.32 0.30
CA LEU A 401 25.02 -14.16 -0.90
C LEU A 401 23.69 -14.08 -1.69
N THR A 402 23.80 -13.74 -2.98
CA THR A 402 22.68 -13.67 -3.92
C THR A 402 22.85 -14.69 -5.06
N PHE A 403 21.71 -15.18 -5.56
CA PHE A 403 21.64 -16.27 -6.54
C PHE A 403 20.72 -15.87 -7.70
N THR A 404 21.29 -15.75 -8.90
CA THR A 404 20.58 -15.26 -10.10
C THR A 404 20.66 -16.28 -11.22
N PRO A 405 19.55 -16.95 -11.58
CA PRO A 405 19.48 -17.82 -12.76
C PRO A 405 19.92 -17.10 -14.04
N GLN A 406 20.56 -17.81 -14.96
CA GLN A 406 21.05 -17.29 -16.24
C GLN A 406 20.44 -18.05 -17.42
N GLU A 407 20.28 -17.37 -18.57
CA GLU A 407 19.78 -17.96 -19.83
C GLU A 407 20.68 -19.09 -20.40
N ASP A 408 21.91 -19.25 -19.90
CA ASP A 408 22.80 -20.36 -20.26
C ASP A 408 22.66 -21.60 -19.37
N GLY A 409 21.71 -21.57 -18.43
CA GLY A 409 21.41 -22.63 -17.49
C GLY A 409 22.35 -22.70 -16.29
N THR A 410 23.12 -21.64 -16.02
CA THR A 410 23.95 -21.54 -14.80
C THR A 410 23.29 -20.73 -13.69
N LEU A 411 23.60 -21.06 -12.44
CA LEU A 411 23.19 -20.27 -11.27
C LEU A 411 24.32 -19.32 -10.87
N ALA A 412 24.22 -18.05 -11.27
CA ALA A 412 25.23 -17.05 -10.93
C ALA A 412 25.17 -16.72 -9.43
N VAL A 413 26.34 -16.74 -8.79
CA VAL A 413 26.51 -16.34 -7.38
C VAL A 413 27.16 -14.96 -7.33
N ALA A 414 26.59 -14.06 -6.54
CA ALA A 414 27.19 -12.77 -6.20
C ALA A 414 27.18 -12.53 -4.69
N VAL A 415 27.94 -11.54 -4.26
CA VAL A 415 27.85 -10.96 -2.90
C VAL A 415 27.25 -9.57 -3.06
N ASP A 416 26.13 -9.31 -2.40
CA ASP A 416 25.47 -8.02 -2.39
C ASP A 416 26.26 -7.02 -1.52
N PRO A 417 26.75 -5.90 -2.09
CA PRO A 417 27.54 -4.92 -1.34
C PRO A 417 26.77 -4.24 -0.20
N ALA A 418 25.46 -4.03 -0.35
CA ALA A 418 24.64 -3.34 0.63
C ALA A 418 24.25 -4.28 1.79
N ALA A 419 23.80 -5.49 1.49
CA ALA A 419 23.50 -6.48 2.52
C ALA A 419 24.76 -6.91 3.31
N LEU A 420 25.93 -6.93 2.66
CA LEU A 420 27.21 -7.12 3.35
C LEU A 420 27.53 -5.96 4.30
N GLN A 421 27.31 -4.70 3.87
CA GLN A 421 27.54 -3.53 4.70
C GLN A 421 26.57 -3.49 5.90
N GLU A 422 25.29 -3.81 5.69
CA GLU A 422 24.28 -3.92 6.76
C GLU A 422 24.64 -5.02 7.77
N ALA A 423 25.00 -6.22 7.29
CA ALA A 423 25.34 -7.36 8.15
C ALA A 423 26.65 -7.20 8.95
N MET A 424 27.48 -6.20 8.59
CA MET A 424 28.73 -5.86 9.29
C MET A 424 28.61 -4.60 10.17
N GLY A 425 27.74 -3.65 9.81
CA GLY A 425 27.51 -2.42 10.57
C GLY A 425 28.79 -1.66 10.91
N ASP A 426 28.94 -1.29 12.17
CA ASP A 426 30.07 -0.50 12.70
C ASP A 426 31.44 -1.20 12.58
N ASP A 427 31.52 -2.51 12.37
CA ASP A 427 32.81 -3.23 12.34
C ASP A 427 33.72 -2.75 11.18
N PHE A 428 33.13 -2.26 10.07
CA PHE A 428 33.91 -1.63 8.99
C PHE A 428 34.32 -0.18 9.27
N ALA A 429 33.75 0.50 10.26
CA ALA A 429 34.21 1.83 10.69
C ALA A 429 35.61 1.78 11.37
N ALA A 430 36.13 0.58 11.66
CA ALA A 430 37.54 0.37 12.00
C ALA A 430 38.53 0.68 10.85
N PHE A 431 38.03 0.81 9.61
CA PHE A 431 38.82 1.15 8.42
C PHE A 431 38.54 2.58 7.96
N GLY A 432 39.59 3.40 7.82
CA GLY A 432 39.50 4.74 7.26
C GLY A 432 39.13 5.81 8.29
N THR A 433 38.16 6.65 7.97
CA THR A 433 37.71 7.82 8.75
C THR A 433 36.22 8.08 8.51
N PRO A 434 35.40 8.32 9.56
CA PRO A 434 33.99 8.67 9.35
C PRO A 434 33.84 9.95 8.54
N ALA A 435 32.71 10.10 7.86
CA ALA A 435 32.28 11.38 7.30
C ALA A 435 31.83 12.33 8.43
N GLU A 436 31.85 13.64 8.17
CA GLU A 436 31.17 14.64 9.00
C GLU A 436 30.07 15.33 8.18
N ASP A 437 28.84 15.36 8.68
CA ASP A 437 27.74 16.06 8.01
C ASP A 437 27.88 17.57 8.02
N ALA A 438 27.29 18.18 6.99
CA ALA A 438 27.04 19.61 6.96
C ALA A 438 26.09 20.00 8.09
N ARG A 439 26.22 21.21 8.61
CA ARG A 439 25.38 21.64 9.74
C ARG A 439 25.15 23.14 9.78
N PHE A 440 23.93 23.51 10.16
CA PHE A 440 23.59 24.90 10.42
C PHE A 440 24.17 25.36 11.77
N GLU A 441 25.03 26.39 11.71
CA GLU A 441 25.46 27.18 12.85
C GLU A 441 24.74 28.53 12.83
N LEU A 442 24.25 28.95 14.00
CA LEU A 442 23.46 30.17 14.18
C LEU A 442 24.27 31.21 14.95
N SER A 443 24.46 32.38 14.35
CA SER A 443 25.26 33.46 14.93
C SER A 443 24.65 34.83 14.63
N GLY A 444 24.32 35.60 15.66
CA GLY A 444 23.78 36.96 15.53
C GLY A 444 22.42 37.06 14.79
N GLY A 445 21.69 35.95 14.62
CA GLY A 445 20.45 35.88 13.83
C GLY A 445 20.66 35.49 12.36
N ALA A 446 21.91 35.36 11.90
CA ALA A 446 22.25 34.79 10.60
C ALA A 446 22.51 33.28 10.71
N VAL A 447 22.31 32.57 9.59
CA VAL A 447 22.61 31.15 9.44
C VAL A 447 23.89 30.98 8.62
N THR A 448 24.78 30.11 9.07
CA THR A 448 25.96 29.68 8.32
C THR A 448 25.92 28.16 8.16
N VAL A 449 26.12 27.66 6.94
CA VAL A 449 26.41 26.23 6.71
C VAL A 449 27.88 25.99 7.06
N VAL A 450 28.14 25.13 8.03
CA VAL A 450 29.44 24.47 8.16
C VAL A 450 29.44 23.31 7.15
N PRO A 451 30.42 23.25 6.22
CA PRO A 451 30.46 22.19 5.22
C PRO A 451 30.60 20.79 5.80
N SER A 452 30.08 19.82 5.07
CA SER A 452 30.38 18.40 5.23
C SER A 452 31.84 18.09 4.91
N VAL A 453 32.33 16.96 5.41
CA VAL A 453 33.64 16.39 5.09
C VAL A 453 33.45 14.91 4.75
N ASP A 454 33.74 14.53 3.52
CA ASP A 454 33.63 13.13 3.08
C ASP A 454 34.63 12.24 3.83
N GLY A 455 34.14 11.08 4.27
CA GLY A 455 34.92 10.07 4.96
C GLY A 455 35.74 9.19 4.01
N THR A 456 36.39 8.20 4.60
CA THR A 456 36.99 7.07 3.87
C THR A 456 36.58 5.79 4.57
N GLY A 457 36.18 4.78 3.80
CA GLY A 457 35.67 3.51 4.33
C GLY A 457 35.95 2.37 3.35
N VAL A 458 35.57 1.14 3.71
CA VAL A 458 35.74 0.00 2.81
C VAL A 458 34.83 0.17 1.60
N ASP A 459 35.37 0.07 0.39
CA ASP A 459 34.59 -0.03 -0.85
C ASP A 459 33.85 -1.38 -0.85
N PRO A 460 32.51 -1.40 -0.72
CA PRO A 460 31.78 -2.64 -0.50
C PRO A 460 31.67 -3.47 -1.79
N ALA A 461 31.76 -2.85 -2.97
CA ALA A 461 31.77 -3.57 -4.25
C ALA A 461 33.14 -4.21 -4.51
N ALA A 462 34.22 -3.49 -4.23
CA ALA A 462 35.58 -4.04 -4.29
C ALA A 462 35.86 -5.08 -3.20
N LEU A 463 35.14 -5.05 -2.08
CA LEU A 463 35.15 -6.13 -1.09
C LEU A 463 34.31 -7.33 -1.57
N ALA A 464 33.08 -7.12 -2.03
CA ALA A 464 32.19 -8.18 -2.51
C ALA A 464 32.84 -9.06 -3.59
N GLY A 465 33.50 -8.44 -4.57
CA GLY A 465 34.27 -9.16 -5.60
C GLY A 465 35.42 -9.99 -5.03
N GLN A 466 36.21 -9.42 -4.11
CA GLN A 466 37.30 -10.16 -3.43
C GLN A 466 36.78 -11.31 -2.57
N LEU A 467 35.63 -11.14 -1.90
CA LEU A 467 35.01 -12.20 -1.12
C LEU A 467 34.60 -13.36 -2.03
N LEU A 468 33.86 -13.08 -3.11
CA LEU A 468 33.41 -14.10 -4.06
C LEU A 468 34.57 -14.94 -4.63
N GLU A 469 35.73 -14.32 -4.92
CA GLU A 469 36.93 -15.05 -5.35
C GLU A 469 37.51 -16.00 -4.28
N VAL A 470 37.41 -15.67 -2.98
CA VAL A 470 37.98 -16.49 -1.90
C VAL A 470 36.99 -17.46 -1.24
N LEU A 471 35.67 -17.30 -1.38
CA LEU A 471 34.68 -18.20 -0.75
C LEU A 471 34.89 -19.69 -1.08
N PRO A 472 35.22 -20.11 -2.34
CA PRO A 472 35.52 -21.51 -2.64
C PRO A 472 36.84 -22.04 -2.04
N ALA A 473 37.70 -21.17 -1.52
CA ALA A 473 39.02 -21.55 -1.02
C ALA A 473 38.99 -22.09 0.42
N ALA A 474 39.94 -22.97 0.73
CA ALA A 474 40.12 -23.49 2.08
C ALA A 474 40.67 -22.43 3.04
N ALA A 475 40.19 -22.42 4.29
CA ALA A 475 40.64 -21.50 5.34
C ALA A 475 42.12 -21.73 5.74
N PRO A 476 42.84 -20.69 6.21
CA PRO A 476 42.38 -19.31 6.43
C PRO A 476 42.24 -18.53 5.12
N ARG A 477 41.22 -17.65 5.05
CA ARG A 477 40.94 -16.76 3.92
C ARG A 477 41.21 -15.32 4.32
N THR A 478 41.85 -14.55 3.44
CA THR A 478 42.19 -13.16 3.71
C THR A 478 42.05 -12.31 2.45
N VAL A 479 41.41 -11.14 2.57
CA VAL A 479 41.21 -10.15 1.50
C VAL A 479 41.69 -8.77 1.98
N THR A 480 41.96 -7.86 1.04
CA THR A 480 42.49 -6.53 1.40
C THR A 480 41.38 -5.48 1.33
N ALA A 481 41.21 -4.70 2.40
CA ALA A 481 40.35 -3.52 2.38
C ALA A 481 40.86 -2.52 1.33
N GLN A 482 40.07 -2.32 0.29
CA GLN A 482 40.22 -1.20 -0.62
C GLN A 482 39.38 -0.06 -0.06
N LEU A 483 39.99 1.12 0.13
CA LEU A 483 39.30 2.25 0.75
C LEU A 483 38.78 3.20 -0.33
N GLY A 484 37.47 3.41 -0.33
CA GLY A 484 36.77 4.41 -1.15
C GLY A 484 36.45 5.67 -0.35
N PRO A 485 35.98 6.74 -1.02
CA PRO A 485 35.30 7.83 -0.34
C PRO A 485 33.97 7.32 0.25
N VAL A 486 33.57 7.88 1.39
CA VAL A 486 32.22 7.74 1.96
C VAL A 486 31.62 9.13 2.00
N GLU A 487 30.62 9.41 1.17
CA GLU A 487 29.93 10.70 1.18
C GLU A 487 29.19 10.90 2.51
N ALA A 488 29.07 12.14 2.96
CA ALA A 488 28.30 12.46 4.17
C ALA A 488 26.80 12.25 3.94
N GLU A 489 26.07 11.77 4.95
CA GLU A 489 24.63 11.49 4.87
C GLU A 489 23.82 12.76 4.60
N PHE A 490 24.30 13.91 5.09
CA PHE A 490 23.77 15.23 4.78
C PHE A 490 24.89 16.14 4.27
N SER A 491 24.94 16.32 2.95
CA SER A 491 26.05 17.02 2.29
C SER A 491 25.95 18.55 2.39
N THR A 492 27.07 19.22 2.11
CA THR A 492 27.09 20.69 1.95
C THR A 492 26.09 21.17 0.88
N ALA A 493 25.90 20.39 -0.19
CA ALA A 493 24.99 20.76 -1.27
C ALA A 493 23.51 20.69 -0.82
N ASP A 494 23.14 19.71 0.01
CA ASP A 494 21.79 19.59 0.57
C ASP A 494 21.50 20.74 1.56
N ALA A 495 22.46 21.04 2.43
CA ALA A 495 22.39 22.17 3.36
C ALA A 495 22.24 23.52 2.65
N GLU A 496 22.91 23.73 1.51
CA GLU A 496 22.74 24.92 0.67
C GLU A 496 21.41 24.91 -0.11
N ALA A 497 20.99 23.75 -0.65
CA ALA A 497 19.77 23.60 -1.45
C ALA A 497 18.50 23.91 -0.64
N LEU A 498 18.50 23.60 0.66
CA LEU A 498 17.40 23.95 1.57
C LEU A 498 17.16 25.46 1.71
N GLY A 499 18.11 26.32 1.33
CA GLY A 499 17.88 27.77 1.25
C GLY A 499 17.60 28.46 2.60
N ILE A 500 18.05 27.87 3.71
CA ILE A 500 17.91 28.41 5.07
C ILE A 500 18.94 29.53 5.28
N ARG A 501 18.47 30.77 5.52
CA ARG A 501 19.30 31.99 5.45
C ARG A 501 19.15 32.92 6.66
N GLU A 502 17.94 33.09 7.16
CA GLU A 502 17.59 34.11 8.15
C GLU A 502 16.53 33.63 9.13
N GLN A 503 16.39 34.30 10.27
CA GLN A 503 15.28 34.06 11.21
C GLN A 503 13.97 34.56 10.59
N ILE A 504 13.06 33.65 10.25
CA ILE A 504 11.75 33.99 9.67
C ILE A 504 10.70 34.30 10.74
N SER A 505 10.83 33.69 11.93
CA SER A 505 10.04 34.00 13.12
C SER A 505 10.77 33.66 14.44
N THR A 506 10.27 34.23 15.54
CA THR A 506 10.60 33.80 16.89
C THR A 506 9.44 34.06 17.83
N PHE A 507 9.24 33.22 18.84
CA PHE A 507 8.24 33.44 19.88
C PHE A 507 8.69 32.91 21.24
N THR A 508 8.43 33.68 22.30
CA THR A 508 8.79 33.35 23.68
C THR A 508 7.54 33.21 24.56
N THR A 509 7.44 32.13 25.32
CA THR A 509 6.48 32.00 26.42
C THR A 509 7.18 31.90 27.78
N ASN A 510 6.44 32.24 28.85
CA ASN A 510 6.97 32.26 30.22
C ASN A 510 6.23 31.25 31.12
N PHE A 511 6.95 30.65 32.06
CA PHE A 511 6.46 29.67 33.03
C PHE A 511 7.12 29.84 34.40
N THR A 512 6.49 29.35 35.45
CA THR A 512 6.93 29.52 36.86
C THR A 512 7.04 28.22 37.65
N SER A 513 6.58 27.10 37.09
CA SER A 513 6.64 25.77 37.69
C SER A 513 7.98 25.11 37.36
N ALA A 514 8.81 24.83 38.36
CA ALA A 514 10.11 24.18 38.15
C ALA A 514 9.97 22.74 37.60
N ALA A 515 8.98 21.97 38.07
CA ALA A 515 8.72 20.62 37.58
C ALA A 515 8.25 20.64 36.11
N SER A 516 7.36 21.58 35.76
CA SER A 516 6.97 21.78 34.36
C SER A 516 8.15 22.27 33.51
N GLY A 517 9.01 23.13 34.06
CA GLY A 517 10.24 23.61 33.41
C GLY A 517 11.21 22.47 33.04
N THR A 518 11.29 21.42 33.86
CA THR A 518 12.04 20.20 33.50
C THR A 518 11.46 19.53 32.26
N ASN A 519 10.13 19.31 32.21
CA ASN A 519 9.46 18.71 31.06
C ASN A 519 9.58 19.58 29.80
N ILE A 520 9.40 20.89 29.95
CA ILE A 520 9.51 21.87 28.86
C ILE A 520 10.93 21.88 28.29
N ARG A 521 11.96 21.72 29.13
CA ARG A 521 13.35 21.60 28.65
C ARG A 521 13.59 20.29 27.89
N VAL A 522 13.05 19.16 28.36
CA VAL A 522 13.18 17.88 27.64
C VAL A 522 12.55 18.01 26.25
N GLY A 523 11.28 18.41 26.18
CA GLY A 523 10.58 18.63 24.90
C GLY A 523 11.16 19.74 24.01
N ALA A 524 11.89 20.71 24.58
CA ALA A 524 12.61 21.72 23.80
C ALA A 524 13.94 21.19 23.25
N ALA A 525 14.68 20.40 24.03
CA ALA A 525 15.92 19.75 23.59
C ALA A 525 15.68 18.62 22.58
N GLU A 526 14.52 17.94 22.65
CA GLU A 526 14.08 16.98 21.63
C GLU A 526 13.89 17.66 20.27
N ILE A 527 13.28 18.86 20.21
CA ILE A 527 13.02 19.59 18.95
C ILE A 527 14.11 20.61 18.55
N ASP A 528 15.20 20.76 19.31
CA ASP A 528 16.29 21.70 18.98
C ASP A 528 17.16 21.17 17.85
N GLY A 529 17.18 21.87 16.72
CA GLY A 529 17.87 21.45 15.52
C GLY A 529 17.02 20.67 14.52
N ALA A 530 15.73 20.48 14.78
CA ALA A 530 14.82 19.83 13.84
C ALA A 530 14.79 20.57 12.49
N LEU A 531 14.87 19.81 11.40
CA LEU A 531 14.86 20.29 10.03
C LEU A 531 13.59 19.80 9.33
N VAL A 532 12.71 20.73 8.95
CA VAL A 532 11.48 20.44 8.21
C VAL A 532 11.70 20.77 6.74
N ARG A 533 11.76 19.74 5.88
CA ARG A 533 12.04 19.85 4.43
C ARG A 533 10.86 20.53 3.68
N PRO A 534 11.05 21.02 2.45
CA PRO A 534 9.96 21.54 1.61
C PRO A 534 8.80 20.53 1.47
N GLY A 535 7.57 20.97 1.74
CA GLY A 535 6.36 20.13 1.68
C GLY A 535 6.12 19.21 2.89
N GLU A 536 7.11 19.01 3.77
CA GLU A 536 7.04 18.11 4.91
C GLU A 536 6.06 18.61 5.98
N THR A 537 5.36 17.67 6.64
CA THR A 537 4.47 17.95 7.77
C THR A 537 5.09 17.48 9.08
N PHE A 538 5.46 18.43 9.94
CA PHE A 538 5.99 18.15 11.28
C PHE A 538 4.85 17.88 12.25
N SER A 539 4.94 16.79 13.01
CA SER A 539 4.04 16.42 14.12
C SER A 539 4.80 16.44 15.44
N LEU A 540 4.29 17.18 16.44
CA LEU A 540 4.98 17.31 17.73
C LEU A 540 4.96 15.99 18.51
N ASN A 541 3.91 15.18 18.41
CA ASN A 541 3.80 13.88 19.06
C ASN A 541 4.70 12.83 18.40
N ASP A 542 4.79 12.78 17.08
CA ASP A 542 5.58 11.75 16.39
C ASP A 542 7.07 12.06 16.50
N TYR A 543 7.45 13.34 16.45
CA TYR A 543 8.84 13.78 16.58
C TYR A 543 9.39 13.62 18.02
N THR A 544 8.58 13.86 19.06
CA THR A 544 9.02 13.72 20.48
C THR A 544 8.72 12.37 21.13
N GLY A 545 7.80 11.58 20.57
CA GLY A 545 7.50 10.22 21.03
C GLY A 545 6.94 10.12 22.47
N PRO A 546 7.06 8.94 23.11
CA PRO A 546 6.46 8.66 24.42
C PRO A 546 7.07 9.49 25.56
N ARG A 547 6.29 10.40 26.15
CA ARG A 547 6.77 11.36 27.17
C ARG A 547 6.78 10.78 28.59
N GLY A 548 7.49 9.67 28.78
CA GLY A 548 7.60 8.90 30.02
C GLY A 548 8.82 9.27 30.90
N THR A 549 8.89 8.66 32.08
CA THR A 549 10.02 8.87 33.01
C THR A 549 11.35 8.29 32.52
N ALA A 550 11.30 7.30 31.62
CA ALA A 550 12.50 6.77 30.96
C ALA A 550 13.15 7.80 30.03
N GLN A 551 12.32 8.65 29.40
CA GLN A 551 12.71 9.78 28.55
C GLN A 551 13.04 11.05 29.37
N GLY A 552 13.18 10.93 30.70
CA GLY A 552 13.56 12.06 31.58
C GLY A 552 12.42 13.01 31.98
N TYR A 553 11.18 12.76 31.52
CA TYR A 553 10.02 13.54 31.96
C TYR A 553 9.67 13.27 33.43
N VAL A 554 9.21 14.30 34.13
CA VAL A 554 8.83 14.27 35.55
C VAL A 554 7.35 14.56 35.75
N GLU A 555 6.82 14.16 36.91
CA GLU A 555 5.47 14.51 37.33
C GLU A 555 5.34 16.02 37.57
N ALA A 556 4.34 16.64 36.94
CA ALA A 556 4.07 18.07 37.02
C ALA A 556 2.58 18.37 36.80
N GLY A 557 2.17 19.62 37.04
CA GLY A 557 0.78 20.04 36.96
C GLY A 557 0.18 19.93 35.55
N VAL A 558 -1.02 19.35 35.47
CA VAL A 558 -1.86 19.24 34.26
C VAL A 558 -3.30 19.66 34.57
N ILE A 559 -4.08 19.93 33.52
CA ILE A 559 -5.53 20.16 33.61
C ILE A 559 -6.22 18.96 32.98
N ASN A 560 -6.85 18.12 33.79
CA ASN A 560 -7.63 16.96 33.34
C ASN A 560 -9.12 17.22 33.63
N ASN A 561 -9.96 17.20 32.59
CA ASN A 561 -11.41 17.44 32.70
C ASN A 561 -11.78 18.71 33.52
N GLY A 562 -11.05 19.81 33.31
CA GLY A 562 -11.25 21.08 34.01
C GLY A 562 -10.76 21.10 35.46
N GLN A 563 -9.95 20.13 35.89
CA GLN A 563 -9.39 20.06 37.24
C GLN A 563 -7.87 20.02 37.20
N PHE A 564 -7.24 20.84 38.06
CA PHE A 564 -5.81 20.78 38.30
C PHE A 564 -5.46 19.48 39.02
N THR A 565 -4.58 18.69 38.41
CA THR A 565 -4.01 17.46 38.95
C THR A 565 -2.55 17.35 38.48
N THR A 566 -1.89 16.23 38.71
CA THR A 566 -0.50 15.98 38.27
C THR A 566 -0.41 14.78 37.33
N ALA A 567 0.56 14.82 36.41
CA ALA A 567 0.94 13.72 35.53
C ALA A 567 2.38 13.87 35.05
N VAL A 568 3.00 12.77 34.63
CA VAL A 568 4.30 12.80 33.90
C VAL A 568 4.11 13.56 32.58
N GLY A 569 5.11 14.35 32.18
CA GLY A 569 5.02 15.22 30.99
C GLY A 569 4.19 16.50 31.19
N GLY A 570 3.71 16.76 32.42
CA GLY A 570 2.91 17.94 32.72
C GLY A 570 3.61 19.27 32.39
N GLY A 571 3.00 20.06 31.50
CA GLY A 571 3.55 21.33 31.00
C GLY A 571 3.82 21.37 29.49
N MET A 572 3.77 20.23 28.77
CA MET A 572 4.11 20.20 27.34
C MET A 572 3.24 21.07 26.43
N SER A 573 2.00 21.43 26.81
CA SER A 573 1.23 22.46 26.09
C SER A 573 1.93 23.83 26.03
N GLN A 574 2.94 24.08 26.88
CA GLN A 574 3.80 25.25 26.78
C GLN A 574 4.75 25.16 25.58
N VAL A 575 5.34 23.99 25.32
CA VAL A 575 6.16 23.72 24.13
C VAL A 575 5.28 23.89 22.89
N ALA A 576 4.14 23.19 22.85
CA ALA A 576 3.17 23.30 21.76
C ALA A 576 2.70 24.75 21.54
N THR A 577 2.30 25.50 22.57
CA THR A 577 1.87 26.89 22.41
C THR A 577 2.99 27.82 21.93
N THR A 578 4.25 27.56 22.30
CA THR A 578 5.40 28.34 21.82
C THR A 578 5.68 28.03 20.34
N LEU A 579 5.75 26.74 20.00
CA LEU A 579 5.94 26.23 18.64
C LEU A 579 4.83 26.72 17.70
N PHE A 580 3.55 26.60 18.10
CA PHE A 580 2.41 27.09 17.32
C PHE A 580 2.50 28.59 17.02
N ASN A 581 2.94 29.43 17.98
CA ASN A 581 3.11 30.85 17.69
C ASN A 581 4.34 31.11 16.78
N ALA A 582 5.41 30.30 16.85
CA ALA A 582 6.52 30.38 15.90
C ALA A 582 6.08 30.01 14.46
N VAL A 583 5.32 28.92 14.30
CA VAL A 583 4.64 28.52 13.04
C VAL A 583 3.73 29.65 12.53
N PHE A 584 2.88 30.20 13.40
CA PHE A 584 1.98 31.30 13.09
C PHE A 584 2.73 32.50 12.51
N PHE A 585 3.81 32.96 13.17
CA PHE A 585 4.59 34.11 12.71
C PHE A 585 5.59 33.80 11.57
N ALA A 586 5.93 32.54 11.33
CA ALA A 586 6.75 32.11 10.19
C ALA A 586 5.97 32.12 8.85
N GLY A 587 4.64 32.21 8.92
CA GLY A 587 3.76 32.16 7.75
C GLY A 587 3.50 30.74 7.21
N LEU A 588 3.85 29.70 7.98
CA LEU A 588 3.62 28.29 7.60
C LEU A 588 2.16 27.85 7.75
N GLU A 589 1.79 26.74 7.13
CA GLU A 589 0.47 26.13 7.20
C GLU A 589 0.22 25.40 8.53
N ASP A 590 -0.87 25.76 9.20
CA ASP A 590 -1.39 25.08 10.40
C ASP A 590 -2.24 23.89 9.96
N VAL A 591 -1.71 22.67 10.12
CA VAL A 591 -2.40 21.43 9.70
C VAL A 591 -3.36 20.97 10.80
N PHE A 592 -2.90 21.01 12.06
CA PHE A 592 -3.76 20.75 13.21
C PHE A 592 -3.20 21.40 14.49
N HIS A 593 -4.02 22.19 15.17
CA HIS A 593 -3.83 22.53 16.57
C HIS A 593 -5.17 22.49 17.32
N LYS A 594 -5.11 22.40 18.66
CA LYS A 594 -6.29 22.38 19.52
C LYS A 594 -6.12 23.31 20.73
N PRO A 595 -6.80 24.47 20.81
CA PRO A 595 -6.71 25.34 21.98
C PRO A 595 -7.37 24.70 23.21
N HIS A 596 -6.91 25.06 24.41
CA HIS A 596 -7.48 24.55 25.66
C HIS A 596 -8.94 25.01 25.83
N SER A 597 -9.78 24.18 26.45
CA SER A 597 -11.20 24.50 26.66
C SER A 597 -11.46 25.68 27.63
N TYR A 598 -10.44 26.11 28.37
CA TYR A 598 -10.46 27.25 29.29
C TYR A 598 -9.28 28.16 28.98
N TYR A 599 -9.46 29.48 29.07
CA TYR A 599 -8.41 30.44 28.73
C TYR A 599 -7.29 30.46 29.78
N ILE A 600 -6.07 30.10 29.38
CA ILE A 600 -4.91 30.10 30.26
C ILE A 600 -4.19 31.45 30.15
N SER A 601 -4.20 32.24 31.23
CA SER A 601 -3.77 33.65 31.24
C SER A 601 -2.30 33.92 30.88
N ARG A 602 -1.43 32.90 30.83
CA ARG A 602 -0.03 33.01 30.39
C ARG A 602 0.17 32.89 28.87
N TYR A 603 -0.90 32.58 28.12
CA TYR A 603 -0.88 32.44 26.67
C TYR A 603 -1.64 33.59 25.98
N PRO A 604 -1.34 33.91 24.71
CA PRO A 604 -2.15 34.84 23.93
C PRO A 604 -3.55 34.25 23.70
N ALA A 605 -4.59 35.02 24.04
CA ALA A 605 -5.97 34.58 23.81
C ALA A 605 -6.23 34.36 22.31
N GLY A 606 -6.65 33.15 21.95
CA GLY A 606 -6.87 32.75 20.57
C GLY A 606 -5.62 32.32 19.78
N ARG A 607 -4.45 32.18 20.43
CA ARG A 607 -3.25 31.55 19.83
C ARG A 607 -2.53 30.65 20.84
N GLU A 608 -3.14 29.50 21.13
CA GLU A 608 -2.59 28.48 22.04
C GLU A 608 -2.86 27.06 21.52
N ALA A 609 -1.96 26.13 21.84
CA ALA A 609 -2.06 24.73 21.45
C ALA A 609 -1.93 23.84 22.69
N THR A 610 -2.84 22.88 22.80
CA THR A 610 -2.80 21.74 23.73
C THR A 610 -2.00 20.62 23.07
N VAL A 611 -1.22 19.87 23.83
CA VAL A 611 -0.67 18.58 23.37
C VAL A 611 -0.86 17.53 24.45
N TYR A 612 -1.21 16.32 24.04
CA TYR A 612 -1.27 15.12 24.86
C TYR A 612 -0.89 13.94 23.96
N TYR A 613 0.14 13.19 24.37
CA TYR A 613 0.67 12.09 23.56
C TYR A 613 -0.44 11.07 23.22
N ASP A 614 -0.44 10.56 21.99
CA ASP A 614 -1.41 9.55 21.52
C ASP A 614 -2.90 10.00 21.53
N SER A 615 -3.20 11.31 21.51
CA SER A 615 -4.61 11.79 21.30
C SER A 615 -4.82 13.28 20.96
N ILE A 616 -3.87 14.18 21.26
CA ILE A 616 -3.96 15.59 20.87
C ILE A 616 -2.58 16.08 20.44
N ASP A 617 -2.45 16.53 19.21
CA ASP A 617 -1.18 16.97 18.64
C ASP A 617 -1.13 18.48 18.30
N LEU A 618 0.06 18.94 17.93
CA LEU A 618 0.31 20.13 17.11
C LEU A 618 1.08 19.71 15.86
N ALA A 619 0.42 19.78 14.70
CA ALA A 619 1.00 19.49 13.39
C ALA A 619 0.98 20.72 12.48
N PHE A 620 2.05 20.92 11.71
CA PHE A 620 2.17 22.02 10.74
C PHE A 620 2.95 21.58 9.50
N ARG A 621 2.67 22.19 8.33
CA ARG A 621 3.36 21.87 7.07
C ARG A 621 4.27 23.02 6.65
N ASN A 622 5.46 22.68 6.18
CA ASN A 622 6.33 23.61 5.48
C ASN A 622 5.85 23.78 4.03
N ASP A 623 4.84 24.64 3.83
CA ASP A 623 4.26 25.00 2.52
C ASP A 623 5.17 25.92 1.67
N SER A 624 6.50 25.79 1.81
CA SER A 624 7.49 26.61 1.11
C SER A 624 8.51 25.79 0.32
N ASP A 625 9.09 26.40 -0.72
CA ASP A 625 10.14 25.81 -1.56
C ASP A 625 11.51 25.70 -0.87
N THR A 626 11.59 25.96 0.45
CA THR A 626 12.83 26.01 1.25
C THR A 626 12.66 25.28 2.57
N GLY A 627 13.72 24.70 3.11
CA GLY A 627 13.71 24.08 4.44
C GLY A 627 13.46 25.09 5.56
N VAL A 628 13.01 24.58 6.70
CA VAL A 628 12.87 25.33 7.95
C VAL A 628 13.65 24.63 9.07
N TYR A 629 14.59 25.33 9.69
CA TYR A 629 15.36 24.85 10.84
C TYR A 629 14.77 25.44 12.14
N ILE A 630 14.56 24.58 13.15
CA ILE A 630 14.03 24.95 14.46
C ILE A 630 15.19 25.12 15.47
N ASP A 631 15.27 26.29 16.10
CA ASP A 631 16.17 26.58 17.24
C ASP A 631 15.32 26.78 18.50
N THR A 632 15.70 26.15 19.62
CA THR A 632 15.09 26.42 20.92
C THR A 632 16.08 26.97 21.94
N GLN A 633 15.62 27.93 22.72
CA GLN A 633 16.42 28.55 23.78
C GLN A 633 15.55 28.66 25.04
N TRP A 634 16.04 28.08 26.14
CA TRP A 634 15.28 27.99 27.38
C TRP A 634 16.05 28.63 28.55
N THR A 635 15.27 29.14 29.51
CA THR A 635 15.75 29.60 30.81
C THR A 635 14.97 28.88 31.91
N PRO A 636 15.31 29.02 33.21
CA PRO A 636 14.51 28.48 34.29
C PRO A 636 13.05 28.97 34.36
N SER A 637 12.65 29.96 33.55
CA SER A 637 11.30 30.54 33.53
C SER A 637 10.74 30.88 32.13
N SER A 638 11.42 30.53 31.05
CA SER A 638 10.97 30.83 29.68
C SER A 638 11.43 29.80 28.65
N LEU A 639 10.66 29.67 27.58
CA LEU A 639 11.03 28.96 26.36
C LEU A 639 10.85 29.92 25.18
N THR A 640 11.87 30.03 24.34
CA THR A 640 11.83 30.64 23.01
C THR A 640 11.97 29.55 21.97
N VAL A 641 11.13 29.60 20.93
CA VAL A 641 11.29 28.82 19.69
C VAL A 641 11.49 29.81 18.55
N SER A 642 12.52 29.61 17.74
CA SER A 642 12.85 30.44 16.58
C SER A 642 12.95 29.59 15.33
N PHE A 643 12.32 30.03 14.24
CA PHE A 643 12.38 29.35 12.95
C PHE A 643 13.32 30.10 12.02
N TYR A 644 14.19 29.36 11.33
CA TYR A 644 15.13 29.86 10.34
C TYR A 644 14.80 29.27 8.96
N GLY A 645 14.89 30.06 7.90
CA GLY A 645 14.48 29.67 6.55
C GLY A 645 14.76 30.78 5.53
N THR A 646 13.93 30.88 4.48
CA THR A 646 13.83 32.08 3.62
C THR A 646 12.52 32.83 3.91
N LYS A 647 12.59 34.16 4.09
CA LYS A 647 11.45 34.99 4.49
C LYS A 647 10.39 35.15 3.37
N ARG A 648 9.27 34.43 3.46
CA ARG A 648 8.12 34.59 2.55
C ARG A 648 7.19 35.75 2.90
N TYR A 649 6.89 35.94 4.19
CA TYR A 649 5.83 36.86 4.64
C TYR A 649 6.19 37.60 5.92
N ASP A 650 5.67 38.83 6.07
CA ASP A 650 5.51 39.48 7.36
C ASP A 650 4.08 39.26 7.89
N ILE A 651 3.98 38.70 9.10
CA ILE A 651 2.73 38.30 9.71
C ILE A 651 2.29 39.31 10.76
N GLU A 652 1.19 40.02 10.50
CA GLU A 652 0.47 40.78 11.52
C GLU A 652 -0.61 39.90 12.18
N SER A 653 -0.86 40.10 13.48
CA SER A 653 -1.90 39.39 14.22
C SER A 653 -2.89 40.39 14.85
N ILE A 654 -4.11 40.40 14.34
CA ILE A 654 -5.18 41.32 14.77
C ILE A 654 -6.17 40.52 15.63
N SER A 655 -6.32 40.88 16.90
CA SER A 655 -7.26 40.21 17.81
C SER A 655 -8.56 40.98 17.95
N SER A 656 -9.70 40.29 17.90
CA SER A 656 -11.00 40.88 18.21
C SER A 656 -11.11 41.25 19.69
N ASN A 657 -12.07 42.13 20.02
CA ASN A 657 -12.57 42.19 21.40
C ASN A 657 -13.10 40.81 21.82
N ARG A 658 -13.00 40.48 23.12
CA ARG A 658 -13.62 39.27 23.69
C ARG A 658 -15.14 39.41 23.68
N PHE A 659 -15.85 38.43 23.13
CA PHE A 659 -17.31 38.44 23.01
C PHE A 659 -17.94 37.15 23.59
N ASN A 660 -19.27 37.02 23.54
CA ASN A 660 -20.02 35.86 24.07
C ASN A 660 -19.61 35.44 25.50
N LEU A 661 -19.50 36.42 26.41
CA LEU A 661 -18.99 36.23 27.76
C LEU A 661 -19.86 35.27 28.59
N ARG A 662 -19.21 34.35 29.31
CA ARG A 662 -19.83 33.28 30.12
C ARG A 662 -19.36 33.40 31.55
N GLN A 663 -20.29 33.57 32.49
CA GLN A 663 -19.96 33.66 33.91
C GLN A 663 -19.61 32.28 34.49
N PRO A 664 -18.64 32.19 35.41
CA PRO A 664 -18.27 30.94 36.06
C PRO A 664 -19.38 30.48 37.01
N VAL A 665 -19.70 29.18 36.99
CA VAL A 665 -20.67 28.58 37.92
C VAL A 665 -19.99 28.22 39.25
N VAL A 666 -20.66 28.45 40.37
CA VAL A 666 -20.17 28.00 41.69
C VAL A 666 -20.53 26.53 41.87
N GLN A 667 -19.55 25.70 42.22
CA GLN A 667 -19.73 24.30 42.55
C GLN A 667 -19.25 24.06 43.98
N GLU A 668 -20.09 23.46 44.82
CA GLU A 668 -19.70 23.02 46.16
C GLU A 668 -19.37 21.52 46.12
N LYS A 669 -18.17 21.15 46.55
CA LYS A 669 -17.68 19.77 46.57
C LYS A 669 -17.30 19.37 48.01
N PRO A 670 -17.65 18.16 48.49
CA PRO A 670 -17.16 17.65 49.75
C PRO A 670 -15.62 17.67 49.81
N ASP A 671 -15.07 18.14 50.93
CA ASP A 671 -13.65 18.06 51.23
C ASP A 671 -13.30 16.71 51.85
N ASP A 672 -13.20 15.69 50.99
CA ASP A 672 -12.78 14.33 51.31
C ASP A 672 -11.26 14.10 51.14
N GLY A 673 -10.50 15.18 50.91
CA GLY A 673 -9.08 15.14 50.54
C GLY A 673 -8.82 15.13 49.02
N SER A 674 -9.84 14.98 48.17
CA SER A 674 -9.72 15.14 46.71
C SER A 674 -10.07 16.55 46.20
N CYS A 675 -10.67 17.39 47.04
CA CYS A 675 -11.14 18.71 46.63
C CYS A 675 -10.00 19.75 46.58
N SER A 676 -9.73 20.27 45.39
CA SER A 676 -8.91 21.47 45.18
C SER A 676 -9.81 22.69 44.93
N PRO A 677 -9.74 23.76 45.74
CA PRO A 677 -10.55 24.97 45.52
C PRO A 677 -10.07 25.74 44.28
N GLN A 678 -10.99 26.29 43.51
CA GLN A 678 -10.72 27.02 42.27
C GLN A 678 -11.41 28.39 42.27
N GLY A 679 -10.70 29.42 41.79
CA GLY A 679 -11.23 30.78 41.72
C GLY A 679 -12.29 30.99 40.61
N GLY A 680 -12.27 30.11 39.60
CA GLY A 680 -13.07 30.23 38.39
C GLY A 680 -12.63 31.38 37.48
N SER A 681 -13.05 31.33 36.22
CA SER A 681 -12.70 32.34 35.21
C SER A 681 -13.80 32.51 34.16
N THR A 682 -13.97 33.75 33.69
CA THR A 682 -15.00 34.12 32.71
C THR A 682 -14.63 33.59 31.33
N GLY A 683 -15.45 32.69 30.78
CA GLY A 683 -15.31 32.20 29.42
C GLY A 683 -15.71 33.23 28.38
N PHE A 684 -15.20 33.14 27.16
CA PHE A 684 -15.45 34.08 26.06
C PHE A 684 -15.14 33.44 24.71
N ASP A 685 -15.62 34.07 23.63
CA ASP A 685 -15.13 33.83 22.27
C ASP A 685 -14.17 34.95 21.85
N ILE A 686 -13.21 34.62 21.00
CA ILE A 686 -12.28 35.56 20.37
C ILE A 686 -11.98 35.10 18.94
N THR A 687 -11.80 36.04 18.01
CA THR A 687 -11.24 35.78 16.69
C THR A 687 -9.87 36.46 16.61
N VAL A 688 -8.88 35.76 16.06
CA VAL A 688 -7.55 36.30 15.78
C VAL A 688 -7.29 36.18 14.28
N THR A 689 -7.25 37.30 13.58
CA THR A 689 -6.88 37.36 12.17
C THR A 689 -5.36 37.34 12.03
N ARG A 690 -4.83 36.40 11.25
CA ARG A 690 -3.45 36.35 10.76
C ARG A 690 -3.44 37.05 9.39
N VAL A 691 -2.70 38.13 9.26
CA VAL A 691 -2.61 38.90 8.01
C VAL A 691 -1.20 38.74 7.44
N PHE A 692 -1.12 38.22 6.23
CA PHE A 692 0.12 37.95 5.52
C PHE A 692 0.46 39.12 4.62
N LYS A 693 1.66 39.68 4.77
CA LYS A 693 2.14 40.80 3.97
C LYS A 693 3.40 40.44 3.20
N ASP A 694 3.52 41.01 2.01
CA ASP A 694 4.73 40.97 1.19
C ASP A 694 5.84 41.78 1.90
N PRO A 695 6.99 41.17 2.26
CA PRO A 695 8.07 41.86 2.98
C PRO A 695 8.72 43.01 2.18
N GLN A 696 8.57 43.05 0.85
CA GLN A 696 9.23 44.04 -0.01
C GLN A 696 8.44 45.35 -0.13
N ASN A 697 7.10 45.29 0.01
CA ASN A 697 6.21 46.44 -0.23
C ASN A 697 5.09 46.61 0.81
N GLY A 698 4.89 45.64 1.72
CA GLY A 698 3.91 45.70 2.81
C GLY A 698 2.45 45.49 2.40
N ALA A 699 2.17 45.13 1.13
CA ALA A 699 0.82 44.82 0.68
C ALA A 699 0.31 43.52 1.31
N GLU A 700 -0.99 43.47 1.62
CA GLU A 700 -1.65 42.26 2.09
C GLU A 700 -1.78 41.25 0.95
N VAL A 701 -1.25 40.04 1.17
CA VAL A 701 -1.32 38.92 0.23
C VAL A 701 -2.57 38.08 0.51
N ARG A 702 -2.82 37.75 1.78
CA ARG A 702 -3.94 36.91 2.24
C ARG A 702 -4.19 37.09 3.75
N ARG A 703 -5.30 36.55 4.25
CA ARG A 703 -5.61 36.47 5.69
C ARG A 703 -6.28 35.15 6.08
N GLU A 704 -6.14 34.77 7.34
CA GLU A 704 -6.76 33.60 7.98
C GLU A 704 -7.40 34.01 9.31
N ASP A 705 -8.59 33.50 9.65
CA ASP A 705 -9.31 33.85 10.90
C ASP A 705 -9.38 32.66 11.88
N PHE A 706 -8.65 32.77 12.98
CA PHE A 706 -8.59 31.77 14.05
C PHE A 706 -9.66 32.09 15.11
N ARG A 707 -10.78 31.34 15.12
CA ARG A 707 -11.88 31.56 16.07
C ARG A 707 -11.83 30.57 17.23
N THR A 708 -11.44 31.05 18.42
CA THR A 708 -11.36 30.24 19.64
C THR A 708 -12.54 30.49 20.57
N ARG A 709 -13.06 29.40 21.17
CA ARG A 709 -14.15 29.42 22.15
C ARG A 709 -13.68 28.85 23.49
N TYR A 710 -13.65 29.70 24.51
CA TYR A 710 -13.35 29.31 25.89
C TYR A 710 -14.64 29.14 26.72
N ALA A 711 -14.72 28.02 27.44
CA ALA A 711 -15.68 27.79 28.50
C ALA A 711 -15.35 28.65 29.74
N ALA A 712 -16.32 28.80 30.64
CA ALA A 712 -16.09 29.41 31.95
C ALA A 712 -15.66 28.34 32.95
N GLU A 713 -14.51 28.52 33.58
CA GLU A 713 -13.96 27.64 34.61
C GLU A 713 -14.80 27.79 35.90
N PRO A 714 -15.25 26.69 36.53
CA PRO A 714 -16.11 26.78 37.70
C PRO A 714 -15.38 27.33 38.93
N VAL A 715 -16.11 28.02 39.81
CA VAL A 715 -15.64 28.37 41.16
C VAL A 715 -15.85 27.15 42.06
N ILE A 716 -14.82 26.32 42.24
CA ILE A 716 -14.89 25.17 43.15
C ILE A 716 -14.69 25.63 44.59
N ARG A 717 -15.70 25.38 45.43
CA ARG A 717 -15.66 25.54 46.88
C ARG A 717 -15.62 24.17 47.54
N CYS A 718 -14.53 23.91 48.26
CA CYS A 718 -14.46 22.75 49.14
C CYS A 718 -15.27 23.04 50.41
N VAL A 719 -16.29 22.22 50.66
CA VAL A 719 -17.19 22.31 51.82
C VAL A 719 -17.01 21.08 52.69
N PRO A 720 -17.16 21.16 54.03
CA PRO A 720 -16.99 20.00 54.90
C PRO A 720 -17.88 18.82 54.46
N PRO A 721 -17.37 17.59 54.42
CA PRO A 721 -18.14 16.42 54.01
C PRO A 721 -19.36 16.26 54.93
N ALA A 722 -20.50 15.88 54.34
CA ALA A 722 -21.77 15.85 55.04
C ALA A 722 -21.67 14.92 56.27
N ALA A 723 -22.01 15.43 57.46
CA ALA A 723 -21.96 14.65 58.68
C ALA A 723 -22.85 13.39 58.54
N PRO A 724 -22.37 12.19 58.92
CA PRO A 724 -23.18 10.98 58.81
C PRO A 724 -24.47 11.16 59.63
N ALA A 725 -25.60 10.81 59.03
CA ALA A 725 -26.90 10.95 59.67
C ALA A 725 -26.89 10.23 61.02
N ALA A 726 -27.26 10.95 62.08
CA ALA A 726 -27.33 10.37 63.42
C ALA A 726 -28.31 9.19 63.39
N PRO A 727 -27.94 8.01 63.95
CA PRO A 727 -28.79 6.83 63.91
C PRO A 727 -30.11 7.13 64.62
N GLU A 728 -31.23 6.82 63.97
CA GLU A 728 -32.55 7.06 64.52
C GLU A 728 -32.69 6.33 65.87
N GLY A 729 -33.00 7.10 66.92
CA GLY A 729 -33.12 6.58 68.27
C GLY A 729 -34.28 5.58 68.35
N THR A 730 -33.96 4.30 68.53
CA THR A 730 -34.96 3.22 68.66
C THR A 730 -35.98 3.56 69.73
N ALA A 731 -37.25 3.72 69.32
CA ALA A 731 -38.34 3.96 70.23
C ALA A 731 -38.49 2.79 71.24
N PRO A 732 -38.76 3.06 72.52
CA PRO A 732 -38.92 2.01 73.52
C PRO A 732 -40.17 1.18 73.24
N VAL A 733 -40.03 -0.15 73.27
CA VAL A 733 -41.13 -1.09 73.08
C VAL A 733 -42.10 -1.00 74.27
N PRO A 734 -43.41 -0.76 74.05
CA PRO A 734 -44.41 -0.88 75.11
C PRO A 734 -44.68 -2.37 75.42
N GLY A 735 -44.88 -2.68 76.70
CA GLY A 735 -45.27 -4.01 77.20
C GLY A 735 -46.68 -4.05 77.79
#